data_AF-A0A2U1VDB2-F1
#
_entry.id   AF-A0A2U1VDB2-F1
#
_cell.length_a   1.000
_cell.length_b   1.000
_cell.length_c   1.000
_cell.angle_alpha   90.00
_cell.angle_beta   90.00
_cell.angle_gamma   90.00
#
_symmetry.space_group_name_H-M   'P 1'
#
loop_
_entity.id
_entity.type
_entity.pdbx_description
1 polymer ?
#
loop_
_entity_poly.entity_id
_entity_poly.type
_entity_poly.pdbx_seq_one_letter_code
_entity_poly.pdbx_strand_id
1 'polypeptide(L)'
;MFPIFEPDEAGTDYPTAEARLLHRMRNWTALFEEGVPADRLAEMAADPVFCPFRLFTIPGESPKRWLPLLRTEALRKRPIDVVMIDLTRRGRDALGVDWGKRLTTFLDHLDANVVVAPPTLVITESPFVAKTAREIVSNRLRARRRGATAAERSPARLIGVLTEDGATLGGSESQSTSPLHPLNVSVYLKDVSLMALRDMTLGAVRELQEYGSDGLQASSHVRRAYGFVRRAVGLPCGLRAAQMVLRRDRANEEGEIPETLASQYFEAKVLADLSDAAARVPAFAQQILAYGELIRRFLADLQTSTPISRTLDKLLEELTRKSTKSIIVLPSAEAVEFLEARLAADRNGQDLSLRMEDKVQIVSRHLLGDALRQAAQRSSGVKRVALVQPRLEEVRKVLLMPDTDATFLLLDDAAGIGLVAADLAGITGVPGLERVAERVRSLLDQISDRQDQLPDPSLEIDVPLPISRTLDFTRDEGQRYDGPIVELTVSSSFKVRYRPNSDALLLTDDDLQPFRRCHASEVEVGSRMLVLSPPLMERLRKTFARRGNTSAVLRLYHDEVASARERIPGRSRTEKARHVLNMLLRADGARFTDSDLDNVRRWLAVDPTADDGVPNAPRDLTRYRAFAKAIGIQPALIDTLWRDGIHISRRFNISEGLGFHRRYVHFLMDPDTTLAKAAGQEEELAALWRDVLDDVSLVVGSRIIEPKKGGIKS
;
A
#
# COMPACT_ATOMS: atom_id res chain seq x y z
N MET A 1 -39.99 -20.47 -20.85
CA MET A 1 -39.09 -20.05 -19.76
C MET A 1 -37.72 -19.96 -20.41
N PHE A 2 -37.20 -18.75 -20.64
CA PHE A 2 -35.94 -18.59 -21.39
C PHE A 2 -34.75 -18.84 -20.45
N PRO A 3 -33.80 -19.73 -20.81
CA PRO A 3 -32.58 -19.89 -20.04
C PRO A 3 -31.82 -18.56 -19.96
N ILE A 4 -31.14 -18.35 -18.84
CA ILE A 4 -30.48 -17.07 -18.49
C ILE A 4 -29.25 -16.80 -19.37
N PHE A 5 -28.76 -17.82 -20.09
CA PHE A 5 -27.79 -17.73 -21.17
C PHE A 5 -28.07 -18.83 -22.20
N GLU A 6 -28.49 -18.47 -23.41
CA GLU A 6 -28.06 -19.21 -24.60
C GLU A 6 -26.96 -18.36 -25.26
N PRO A 7 -25.82 -18.94 -25.64
CA PRO A 7 -24.97 -18.30 -26.62
C PRO A 7 -25.78 -18.26 -27.92
N ASP A 8 -26.30 -17.07 -28.25
CA ASP A 8 -26.67 -16.80 -29.64
C ASP A 8 -25.40 -17.04 -30.50
N GLU A 9 -25.57 -17.58 -31.72
CA GLU A 9 -24.61 -18.33 -32.55
C GLU A 9 -23.23 -17.66 -32.86
N ALA A 10 -22.89 -16.56 -32.22
CA ALA A 10 -21.67 -15.79 -32.37
C ALA A 10 -20.71 -15.91 -31.17
N GLY A 11 -20.21 -17.13 -30.87
CA GLY A 11 -18.85 -17.37 -30.34
C GLY A 11 -18.29 -16.46 -29.24
N THR A 12 -19.09 -15.95 -28.30
CA THR A 12 -18.57 -15.22 -27.14
C THR A 12 -18.30 -16.20 -26.00
N ASP A 13 -17.01 -16.41 -25.68
CA ASP A 13 -16.53 -17.14 -24.51
C ASP A 13 -17.03 -16.49 -23.21
N TYR A 14 -18.26 -16.79 -22.82
CA TYR A 14 -18.79 -16.45 -21.50
C TYR A 14 -19.42 -17.63 -20.75
N PRO A 15 -18.79 -18.82 -20.64
CA PRO A 15 -19.39 -19.98 -19.98
C PRO A 15 -19.31 -19.95 -18.44
N THR A 16 -19.00 -18.79 -17.81
CA THR A 16 -18.57 -18.75 -16.38
C THR A 16 -19.42 -17.85 -15.46
N ALA A 17 -20.55 -17.35 -15.92
CA ALA A 17 -21.41 -16.44 -15.14
C ALA A 17 -22.21 -17.15 -14.04
N GLU A 18 -22.62 -18.40 -14.26
CA GLU A 18 -23.49 -19.16 -13.36
C GLU A 18 -22.80 -19.55 -12.05
N ALA A 19 -21.62 -20.18 -12.11
CA ALA A 19 -20.83 -20.53 -10.93
C ALA A 19 -20.43 -19.29 -10.09
N ARG A 20 -20.16 -18.15 -10.75
CA ARG A 20 -19.82 -16.88 -10.05
C ARG A 20 -21.02 -16.25 -9.35
N LEU A 21 -22.20 -16.34 -9.97
CA LEU A 21 -23.45 -15.88 -9.39
C LEU A 21 -23.82 -16.76 -8.18
N LEU A 22 -23.78 -18.08 -8.35
CA LEU A 22 -24.06 -19.05 -7.30
C LEU A 22 -23.10 -18.90 -6.11
N HIS A 23 -21.79 -18.80 -6.34
CA HIS A 23 -20.81 -18.59 -5.27
C HIS A 23 -21.05 -17.31 -4.46
N ARG A 24 -21.45 -16.21 -5.12
CA ARG A 24 -21.77 -14.96 -4.41
C ARG A 24 -23.10 -15.07 -3.65
N MET A 25 -24.11 -15.72 -4.22
CA MET A 25 -25.42 -15.90 -3.59
C MET A 25 -25.37 -16.77 -2.33
N ARG A 26 -24.36 -17.65 -2.19
CA ARG A 26 -24.14 -18.50 -1.01
C ARG A 26 -24.14 -17.76 0.32
N ASN A 27 -23.61 -16.53 0.34
CA ASN A 27 -23.50 -15.75 1.57
C ASN A 27 -24.73 -14.87 1.87
N TRP A 28 -25.70 -14.81 0.95
CA TRP A 28 -26.81 -13.85 1.01
C TRP A 28 -28.19 -14.48 0.79
N THR A 29 -28.26 -15.80 0.55
CA THR A 29 -29.50 -16.52 0.27
C THR A 29 -29.51 -17.89 0.97
N ALA A 30 -30.68 -18.33 1.44
CA ALA A 30 -30.89 -19.67 2.03
C ALA A 30 -30.88 -20.81 0.98
N LEU A 31 -30.57 -20.50 -0.28
CA LEU A 31 -30.56 -21.43 -1.41
C LEU A 31 -29.53 -22.57 -1.25
N PHE A 32 -28.54 -22.38 -0.38
CA PHE A 32 -27.38 -23.28 -0.21
C PHE A 32 -27.42 -24.08 1.10
N GLU A 33 -28.61 -24.22 1.71
CA GLU A 33 -28.81 -25.15 2.84
C GLU A 33 -28.70 -26.62 2.37
N GLU A 34 -28.29 -27.52 3.28
CA GLU A 34 -27.62 -28.79 2.94
C GLU A 34 -28.31 -29.68 1.88
N GLY A 35 -27.53 -30.10 0.87
CA GLY A 35 -27.81 -31.27 0.03
C GLY A 35 -28.38 -31.02 -1.37
N VAL A 36 -28.45 -29.78 -1.86
CA VAL A 36 -28.98 -29.47 -3.20
C VAL A 36 -27.88 -29.62 -4.29
N PRO A 37 -28.09 -30.48 -5.31
CA PRO A 37 -27.17 -30.62 -6.45
C PRO A 37 -27.00 -29.32 -7.28
N ALA A 38 -25.83 -29.13 -7.90
CA ALA A 38 -25.44 -27.88 -8.59
C ALA A 38 -26.33 -27.50 -9.78
N ASP A 39 -26.81 -28.49 -10.53
CA ASP A 39 -27.79 -28.36 -11.61
C ASP A 39 -29.14 -27.85 -11.11
N ARG A 40 -29.58 -28.32 -9.94
CA ARG A 40 -30.80 -27.85 -9.28
C ARG A 40 -30.64 -26.46 -8.66
N LEU A 41 -29.46 -26.13 -8.15
CA LEU A 41 -29.13 -24.77 -7.68
C LEU A 41 -29.17 -23.74 -8.81
N ALA A 42 -28.68 -24.11 -10.00
CA ALA A 42 -28.78 -23.30 -11.22
C ALA A 42 -30.25 -23.03 -11.62
N GLU A 43 -31.09 -24.07 -11.64
CA GLU A 43 -32.52 -23.94 -11.91
C GLU A 43 -33.23 -23.07 -10.86
N MET A 44 -32.93 -23.28 -9.57
CA MET A 44 -33.50 -22.48 -8.47
C MET A 44 -33.01 -21.03 -8.49
N ALA A 45 -31.76 -20.77 -8.84
CA ALA A 45 -31.24 -19.41 -9.04
C ALA A 45 -31.90 -18.71 -10.25
N ALA A 46 -32.38 -19.48 -11.23
CA ALA A 46 -33.12 -18.95 -12.36
C ALA A 46 -34.61 -18.68 -12.06
N ASP A 47 -35.16 -19.37 -11.06
CA ASP A 47 -36.55 -19.27 -10.63
C ASP A 47 -36.76 -18.08 -9.66
N PRO A 48 -37.60 -17.10 -10.04
CA PRO A 48 -37.89 -15.94 -9.19
C PRO A 48 -38.58 -16.27 -7.87
N VAL A 49 -39.14 -17.48 -7.70
CA VAL A 49 -39.69 -17.95 -6.42
C VAL A 49 -38.58 -18.18 -5.39
N PHE A 50 -37.42 -18.65 -5.83
CA PHE A 50 -36.30 -19.01 -4.95
C PHE A 50 -35.20 -17.94 -4.94
N CYS A 51 -35.04 -17.18 -6.03
CA CYS A 51 -34.12 -16.05 -6.12
C CYS A 51 -34.86 -14.75 -6.54
N PRO A 52 -35.33 -13.94 -5.58
CA PRO A 52 -36.20 -12.79 -5.85
C PRO A 52 -35.49 -11.60 -6.50
N PHE A 53 -34.16 -11.62 -6.59
CA PHE A 53 -33.35 -10.59 -7.25
C PHE A 53 -32.33 -11.23 -8.20
N ARG A 54 -31.85 -10.48 -9.21
CA ARG A 54 -30.84 -10.96 -10.16
C ARG A 54 -29.67 -9.99 -10.18
N LEU A 55 -28.45 -10.51 -9.94
CA LEU A 55 -27.23 -9.72 -9.96
C LEU A 55 -26.39 -10.07 -11.18
N PHE A 56 -26.00 -9.06 -11.96
CA PHE A 56 -25.12 -9.23 -13.12
C PHE A 56 -23.86 -8.40 -12.94
N THR A 57 -22.70 -9.02 -13.12
CA THR A 57 -21.41 -8.32 -13.06
C THR A 57 -20.86 -8.15 -14.45
N ILE A 58 -20.58 -6.90 -14.80
CA ILE A 58 -19.97 -6.55 -16.07
C ILE A 58 -18.50 -6.19 -15.80
N PRO A 59 -17.52 -6.82 -16.45
CA PRO A 59 -16.13 -6.41 -16.30
C PRO A 59 -15.95 -4.99 -16.86
N GLY A 60 -15.27 -4.11 -16.12
CA GLY A 60 -14.99 -2.72 -16.51
C GLY A 60 -14.05 -2.54 -17.71
N GLU A 61 -13.81 -3.61 -18.46
CA GLU A 61 -12.89 -3.67 -19.58
C GLU A 61 -13.45 -2.93 -20.82
N SER A 62 -12.83 -3.21 -21.98
CA SER A 62 -13.19 -2.64 -23.27
C SER A 62 -14.68 -2.81 -23.60
N PRO A 63 -15.31 -1.80 -24.25
CA PRO A 63 -16.67 -1.90 -24.80
C PRO A 63 -16.95 -3.18 -25.59
N LYS A 64 -15.93 -3.74 -26.24
CA LYS A 64 -16.04 -5.00 -27.00
C LYS A 64 -16.56 -6.18 -26.17
N ARG A 65 -16.27 -6.22 -24.87
CA ARG A 65 -16.65 -7.35 -24.00
C ARG A 65 -18.02 -7.19 -23.36
N TRP A 66 -18.43 -5.97 -23.03
CA TRP A 66 -19.71 -5.75 -22.34
C TRP A 66 -20.84 -5.28 -23.26
N LEU A 67 -20.54 -4.69 -24.41
CA LEU A 67 -21.56 -4.21 -25.34
C LEU A 67 -22.44 -5.33 -25.90
N PRO A 68 -21.92 -6.53 -26.24
CA PRO A 68 -22.77 -7.66 -26.65
C PRO A 68 -23.78 -8.04 -25.56
N LEU A 69 -23.37 -7.98 -24.28
CA LEU A 69 -24.24 -8.31 -23.15
C LEU A 69 -25.44 -7.36 -23.08
N LEU A 70 -25.20 -6.04 -23.18
CA LEU A 70 -26.28 -5.05 -23.19
C LEU A 70 -27.24 -5.20 -24.38
N ARG A 71 -26.82 -5.87 -25.46
CA ARG A 71 -27.64 -6.11 -26.66
C ARG A 71 -28.50 -7.37 -26.58
N THR A 72 -28.32 -8.20 -25.55
CA THR A 72 -29.08 -9.43 -25.38
C THR A 72 -30.58 -9.17 -25.29
N GLU A 73 -31.37 -10.06 -25.89
CA GLU A 73 -32.82 -9.91 -25.93
C GLU A 73 -33.44 -9.96 -24.52
N ALA A 74 -32.83 -10.72 -23.60
CA ALA A 74 -33.24 -10.82 -22.21
C ALA A 74 -33.17 -9.48 -21.46
N LEU A 75 -32.10 -8.70 -21.64
CA LEU A 75 -31.94 -7.37 -21.04
C LEU A 75 -32.75 -6.28 -21.77
N ARG A 76 -33.04 -6.49 -23.06
CA ARG A 76 -33.94 -5.60 -23.82
C ARG A 76 -35.40 -5.74 -23.39
N LYS A 77 -35.86 -6.95 -23.11
CA LYS A 77 -37.27 -7.24 -22.79
C LYS A 77 -37.62 -7.04 -21.31
N ARG A 78 -36.65 -6.96 -20.41
CA ARG A 78 -36.88 -6.82 -18.96
C ARG A 78 -36.35 -5.48 -18.43
N PRO A 79 -37.09 -4.79 -17.55
CA PRO A 79 -36.57 -3.60 -16.89
C PRO A 79 -35.41 -3.99 -15.97
N ILE A 80 -34.36 -3.17 -15.97
CA ILE A 80 -33.28 -3.26 -14.98
C ILE A 80 -33.68 -2.38 -13.80
N ASP A 81 -33.74 -2.96 -12.60
CA ASP A 81 -34.19 -2.23 -11.40
C ASP A 81 -33.13 -1.23 -10.89
N VAL A 82 -31.85 -1.62 -10.95
CA VAL A 82 -30.73 -0.78 -10.55
C VAL A 82 -29.45 -1.17 -11.27
N VAL A 83 -28.62 -0.19 -11.58
CA VAL A 83 -27.22 -0.38 -12.01
C VAL A 83 -26.30 0.16 -10.94
N MET A 84 -25.44 -0.70 -10.40
CA MET A 84 -24.42 -0.34 -9.43
C MET A 84 -23.08 -0.20 -10.13
N ILE A 85 -22.40 0.92 -9.89
CA ILE A 85 -21.11 1.24 -10.49
C ILE A 85 -20.09 1.45 -9.37
N ASP A 86 -19.10 0.57 -9.33
CA ASP A 86 -17.97 0.68 -8.43
C ASP A 86 -16.90 1.60 -9.02
N LEU A 87 -16.85 2.84 -8.51
CA LEU A 87 -15.79 3.81 -8.75
C LEU A 87 -14.94 4.02 -7.49
N THR A 88 -14.86 2.99 -6.64
CA THR A 88 -13.85 2.98 -5.60
C THR A 88 -12.45 2.94 -6.22
N ARG A 89 -11.41 3.14 -5.41
CA ARG A 89 -10.02 3.07 -5.90
C ARG A 89 -9.76 1.79 -6.68
N ARG A 90 -10.20 0.64 -6.16
CA ARG A 90 -10.05 -0.66 -6.82
C ARG A 90 -10.80 -0.71 -8.16
N GLY A 91 -12.05 -0.23 -8.20
CA GLY A 91 -12.82 -0.12 -9.43
C GLY A 91 -12.15 0.78 -10.46
N ARG A 92 -11.66 1.96 -10.04
CA ARG A 92 -10.95 2.91 -10.90
C ARG A 92 -9.61 2.38 -11.40
N ASP A 93 -8.86 1.65 -10.58
CA ASP A 93 -7.60 1.03 -10.99
C ASP A 93 -7.82 0.04 -12.14
N ALA A 94 -8.92 -0.73 -12.11
CA ALA A 94 -9.32 -1.63 -13.20
C ALA A 94 -9.80 -0.87 -14.45
N LEU A 95 -10.52 0.24 -14.29
CA LEU A 95 -10.99 1.08 -15.40
C LEU A 95 -9.85 1.90 -16.05
N GLY A 96 -8.81 2.20 -15.29
CA GLY A 96 -7.70 3.05 -15.70
C GLY A 96 -8.01 4.55 -15.64
N VAL A 97 -7.07 5.35 -16.15
CA VAL A 97 -7.10 6.82 -16.02
C VAL A 97 -8.29 7.46 -16.76
N ASP A 98 -8.81 6.80 -17.80
CA ASP A 98 -9.98 7.24 -18.58
C ASP A 98 -11.33 6.78 -17.99
N TRP A 99 -11.39 6.43 -16.71
CA TRP A 99 -12.61 5.91 -16.06
C TRP A 99 -13.86 6.76 -16.34
N GLY A 100 -13.74 8.09 -16.37
CA GLY A 100 -14.86 9.01 -16.62
C GLY A 100 -15.42 8.92 -18.04
N LYS A 101 -14.53 8.81 -19.05
CA LYS A 101 -14.93 8.57 -20.45
C LYS A 101 -15.57 7.20 -20.60
N ARG A 102 -15.03 6.18 -19.93
CA ARG A 102 -15.57 4.81 -19.94
C ARG A 102 -16.95 4.74 -19.29
N LEU A 103 -17.13 5.42 -18.15
CA LEU A 103 -18.42 5.55 -17.48
C LEU A 103 -19.45 6.19 -18.41
N THR A 104 -19.11 7.34 -19.01
CA THR A 104 -19.98 8.02 -19.97
C THR A 104 -20.37 7.10 -21.13
N THR A 105 -19.37 6.46 -21.75
CA THR A 105 -19.57 5.50 -22.85
C THR A 105 -20.48 4.35 -22.42
N PHE A 106 -20.27 3.77 -21.24
CA PHE A 106 -21.09 2.68 -20.73
C PHE A 106 -22.54 3.12 -20.53
N LEU A 107 -22.77 4.27 -19.90
CA LEU A 107 -24.10 4.80 -19.64
C LEU A 107 -24.85 5.17 -20.93
N ASP A 108 -24.16 5.71 -21.94
CA ASP A 108 -24.75 6.01 -23.25
C ASP A 108 -25.18 4.73 -23.97
N HIS A 109 -24.35 3.68 -23.93
CA HIS A 109 -24.69 2.39 -24.53
C HIS A 109 -25.79 1.66 -23.76
N LEU A 110 -25.78 1.74 -22.43
CA LEU A 110 -26.86 1.22 -21.60
C LEU A 110 -28.17 1.88 -22.02
N ASP A 111 -28.20 3.20 -22.10
CA ASP A 111 -29.39 3.97 -22.49
C ASP A 111 -29.88 3.67 -23.90
N ALA A 112 -28.98 3.36 -24.83
CA ALA A 112 -29.33 3.03 -26.21
C ALA A 112 -29.89 1.60 -26.36
N ASN A 113 -29.68 0.71 -25.40
CA ASN A 113 -30.01 -0.71 -25.53
C ASN A 113 -31.07 -1.22 -24.55
N VAL A 114 -31.53 -0.42 -23.59
CA VAL A 114 -32.58 -0.79 -22.63
C VAL A 114 -33.86 0.02 -22.88
N VAL A 115 -35.02 -0.61 -22.67
CA VAL A 115 -36.33 0.03 -22.87
C VAL A 115 -36.57 1.16 -21.87
N VAL A 116 -36.18 0.96 -20.61
CA VAL A 116 -36.27 1.96 -19.53
C VAL A 116 -34.88 2.14 -18.94
N ALA A 117 -34.40 3.39 -18.80
CA ALA A 117 -33.12 3.61 -18.14
C ALA A 117 -33.21 3.19 -16.67
N PRO A 118 -32.31 2.32 -16.22
CA PRO A 118 -32.28 1.94 -14.82
C PRO A 118 -31.81 3.12 -13.94
N PRO A 119 -32.36 3.24 -12.72
CA PRO A 119 -31.70 3.93 -11.63
C PRO A 119 -30.22 3.54 -11.54
N THR A 120 -29.35 4.52 -11.30
CA THR A 120 -27.89 4.29 -11.26
C THR A 120 -27.35 4.72 -9.91
N LEU A 121 -26.75 3.76 -9.20
CA LEU A 121 -26.03 3.97 -7.96
C LEU A 121 -24.53 3.92 -8.24
N VAL A 122 -23.82 4.98 -7.87
CA VAL A 122 -22.36 5.06 -8.02
C VAL A 122 -21.74 5.07 -6.63
N ILE A 123 -20.79 4.17 -6.40
CA ILE A 123 -20.09 4.03 -5.11
C ILE A 123 -18.65 4.51 -5.28
N THR A 124 -18.18 5.37 -4.38
CA THR A 124 -16.80 5.86 -4.39
C THR A 124 -16.39 6.35 -3.01
N GLU A 125 -15.11 6.21 -2.67
CA GLU A 125 -14.50 6.83 -1.49
C GLU A 125 -13.95 8.24 -1.75
N SER A 126 -14.00 8.77 -2.97
CA SER A 126 -13.42 10.07 -3.32
C SER A 126 -14.50 11.13 -3.60
N PRO A 127 -14.53 12.26 -2.86
CA PRO A 127 -15.40 13.41 -3.14
C PRO A 127 -15.21 14.00 -4.53
N PHE A 128 -13.96 14.01 -5.02
CA PHE A 128 -13.65 14.45 -6.39
C PHE A 128 -14.32 13.54 -7.43
N VAL A 129 -14.18 12.22 -7.25
CA VAL A 129 -14.82 11.22 -8.12
C VAL A 129 -16.34 11.31 -7.99
N ALA A 130 -16.88 11.49 -6.78
CA ALA A 130 -18.30 11.63 -6.52
C ALA A 130 -18.90 12.83 -7.27
N LYS A 131 -18.22 13.99 -7.23
CA LYS A 131 -18.62 15.19 -7.96
C LYS A 131 -18.63 14.94 -9.47
N THR A 132 -17.54 14.40 -10.00
CA THR A 132 -17.40 14.12 -11.44
C THR A 132 -18.43 13.09 -11.92
N ALA A 133 -18.63 12.00 -11.17
CA ALA A 133 -19.64 10.99 -11.48
C ALA A 133 -21.06 11.57 -11.40
N ARG A 134 -21.35 12.41 -10.39
CA ARG A 134 -22.63 13.12 -10.27
C ARG A 134 -22.88 14.01 -11.48
N GLU A 135 -21.87 14.70 -11.99
CA GLU A 135 -21.97 15.50 -13.22
C GLU A 135 -22.28 14.63 -14.44
N ILE A 136 -21.54 13.52 -14.63
CA ILE A 136 -21.78 12.57 -15.73
C ILE A 136 -23.22 12.02 -15.67
N VAL A 137 -23.65 11.52 -14.51
CA VAL A 137 -25.01 10.98 -14.33
C VAL A 137 -26.07 12.07 -14.51
N SER A 138 -25.84 13.28 -14.01
CA SER A 138 -26.79 14.39 -14.18
C SER A 138 -26.90 14.83 -15.64
N ASN A 139 -25.79 14.84 -16.38
CA ASN A 139 -25.77 15.15 -17.82
C ASN A 139 -26.53 14.10 -18.63
N ARG A 140 -26.34 12.81 -18.32
CA ARG A 140 -27.16 11.72 -18.87
C ARG A 140 -28.66 11.95 -18.63
N LEU A 141 -29.04 12.23 -17.39
CA LEU A 141 -30.45 12.51 -17.02
C LEU A 141 -31.02 13.71 -17.78
N ARG A 142 -30.24 14.79 -17.94
CA ARG A 142 -30.63 15.97 -18.72
C ARG A 142 -30.80 15.68 -20.21
N ALA A 143 -29.89 14.90 -20.80
CA ALA A 143 -29.94 14.54 -22.22
C ALA A 143 -31.22 13.75 -22.57
N ARG A 144 -31.67 12.85 -21.67
CA ARG A 144 -32.91 12.09 -21.83
C ARG A 144 -34.19 12.92 -21.67
N ARG A 145 -34.14 13.99 -20.88
CA ARG A 145 -35.30 14.80 -20.48
C ARG A 145 -35.46 16.09 -21.31
N ARG A 146 -34.99 16.09 -22.56
CA ARG A 146 -35.22 17.20 -23.51
C ARG A 146 -36.74 17.36 -23.73
N GLY A 147 -37.34 18.34 -23.06
CA GLY A 147 -38.80 18.60 -23.06
C GLY A 147 -39.50 18.44 -21.71
N ALA A 148 -38.86 17.84 -20.70
CA ALA A 148 -39.43 17.64 -19.36
C ALA A 148 -39.42 18.93 -18.53
N THR A 149 -40.29 18.99 -17.52
CA THR A 149 -40.43 20.12 -16.58
C THR A 149 -39.21 20.28 -15.65
N ALA A 150 -39.06 21.43 -14.99
CA ALA A 150 -37.92 21.70 -14.12
C ALA A 150 -37.81 20.73 -12.92
N ALA A 151 -38.95 20.31 -12.33
CA ALA A 151 -38.99 19.33 -11.25
C ALA A 151 -38.51 17.94 -11.70
N GLU A 152 -38.85 17.56 -12.93
CA GLU A 152 -38.39 16.33 -13.56
C GLU A 152 -36.91 16.39 -13.94
N ARG A 153 -36.23 17.54 -13.95
CA ARG A 153 -34.78 17.65 -14.24
C ARG A 153 -33.89 17.56 -13.01
N SER A 154 -34.40 17.01 -11.90
CA SER A 154 -33.65 16.90 -10.65
C SER A 154 -32.28 16.24 -10.87
N PRO A 155 -31.18 16.87 -10.40
CA PRO A 155 -29.83 16.33 -10.56
C PRO A 155 -29.65 15.04 -9.76
N ALA A 156 -28.61 14.28 -10.09
CA ALA A 156 -28.22 13.14 -9.28
C ALA A 156 -28.00 13.58 -7.81
N ARG A 157 -28.55 12.80 -6.88
CA ARG A 157 -28.39 13.02 -5.44
C ARG A 157 -27.05 12.45 -4.99
N LEU A 158 -26.42 13.13 -4.03
CA LEU A 158 -25.20 12.67 -3.37
C LEU A 158 -25.55 12.42 -1.90
N ILE A 159 -25.20 11.24 -1.39
CA ILE A 159 -25.40 10.82 -0.01
C ILE A 159 -24.06 10.26 0.46
N GLY A 160 -23.60 10.69 1.62
CA GLY A 160 -22.41 10.17 2.26
C GLY A 160 -22.77 9.13 3.31
N VAL A 161 -21.90 8.14 3.46
CA VAL A 161 -22.02 7.10 4.48
C VAL A 161 -20.72 7.05 5.24
N LEU A 162 -20.79 7.13 6.57
CA LEU A 162 -19.65 6.88 7.44
C LEU A 162 -19.57 5.39 7.74
N THR A 163 -18.37 4.83 7.73
CA THR A 163 -18.13 3.44 8.14
C THR A 163 -17.03 3.46 9.18
N GLU A 164 -17.30 2.97 10.38
CA GLU A 164 -16.25 2.73 11.39
C GLU A 164 -15.43 1.50 10.94
N ASP A 165 -14.13 1.49 11.25
CA ASP A 165 -13.09 0.62 10.63
C ASP A 165 -13.59 -0.79 10.24
N GLY A 166 -13.63 -1.07 8.93
CA GLY A 166 -13.84 -2.43 8.40
C GLY A 166 -15.30 -2.92 8.36
N ALA A 167 -16.27 -2.14 8.87
CA ALA A 167 -17.67 -2.51 8.77
C ALA A 167 -18.15 -2.49 7.31
N THR A 168 -18.69 -3.61 6.84
CA THR A 168 -19.37 -3.69 5.55
C THR A 168 -20.67 -2.87 5.59
N LEU A 169 -21.10 -2.38 4.43
CA LEU A 169 -22.45 -1.85 4.23
C LEU A 169 -23.46 -2.97 4.55
N GLY A 170 -23.90 -3.05 5.81
CA GLY A 170 -24.75 -4.15 6.30
C GLY A 170 -24.53 -4.54 7.76
N GLY A 171 -23.45 -4.08 8.41
CA GLY A 171 -23.27 -4.26 9.86
C GLY A 171 -24.36 -3.51 10.65
N SER A 172 -25.08 -4.23 11.51
CA SER A 172 -26.13 -3.71 12.42
C SER A 172 -25.57 -2.87 13.59
N GLU A 173 -24.35 -2.36 13.49
CA GLU A 173 -23.83 -1.47 14.52
C GLU A 173 -24.40 -0.07 14.29
N SER A 174 -25.27 0.33 15.23
CA SER A 174 -25.85 1.67 15.29
C SER A 174 -24.71 2.69 15.26
N GLN A 175 -24.50 3.32 14.12
CA GLN A 175 -23.59 4.45 14.02
C GLN A 175 -24.00 5.47 15.08
N SER A 176 -23.09 5.79 15.99
CA SER A 176 -23.36 6.86 16.95
C SER A 176 -23.70 8.12 16.18
N THR A 177 -24.91 8.64 16.36
CA THR A 177 -25.36 9.89 15.71
C THR A 177 -24.87 11.12 16.44
N SER A 178 -24.12 10.94 17.53
CA SER A 178 -23.62 12.06 18.34
C SER A 178 -22.61 12.87 17.54
N PRO A 179 -22.77 14.20 17.46
CA PRO A 179 -21.84 15.06 16.75
C PRO A 179 -20.47 14.98 17.39
N LEU A 180 -19.42 15.03 16.58
CA LEU A 180 -18.05 15.07 17.06
C LEU A 180 -17.58 16.53 17.23
N HIS A 181 -16.93 16.83 18.34
CA HIS A 181 -16.47 18.20 18.63
C HIS A 181 -15.25 18.59 17.78
N PRO A 182 -15.02 19.90 17.54
CA PRO A 182 -13.85 20.38 16.82
C PRO A 182 -12.53 19.83 17.38
N LEU A 183 -11.62 19.45 16.50
CA LEU A 183 -10.27 19.02 16.87
C LEU A 183 -9.32 20.22 16.91
N ASN A 184 -8.38 20.21 17.84
CA ASN A 184 -7.27 21.15 17.83
C ASN A 184 -6.26 20.73 16.74
N VAL A 185 -6.34 21.33 15.56
CA VAL A 185 -5.43 21.03 14.43
C VAL A 185 -4.60 22.25 14.07
N SER A 186 -3.30 22.05 13.84
CA SER A 186 -2.40 23.05 13.28
C SER A 186 -1.76 22.55 12.00
N VAL A 187 -1.84 23.34 10.93
CA VAL A 187 -1.30 22.98 9.62
C VAL A 187 0.03 23.68 9.38
N TYR A 188 1.05 22.92 9.04
CA TYR A 188 2.39 23.37 8.72
C TYR A 188 2.65 23.16 7.23
N LEU A 189 2.30 24.16 6.44
CA LEU A 189 2.60 24.21 5.02
C LEU A 189 4.12 24.36 4.79
N LYS A 190 4.73 23.39 4.11
CA LYS A 190 6.16 23.38 3.81
C LYS A 190 6.40 23.20 2.32
N ASP A 191 6.98 24.23 1.73
CA ASP A 191 7.41 24.28 0.33
C ASP A 191 6.28 24.55 -0.68
N VAL A 192 6.19 25.83 -1.07
CA VAL A 192 5.28 26.34 -2.11
C VAL A 192 5.92 26.21 -3.50
N SER A 193 7.24 25.95 -3.58
CA SER A 193 7.98 25.92 -4.86
C SER A 193 7.57 24.73 -5.75
N LEU A 194 6.94 23.70 -5.18
CA LEU A 194 6.37 22.57 -5.92
C LEU A 194 5.13 22.92 -6.75
N MET A 195 4.51 24.10 -6.56
CA MET A 195 3.33 24.50 -7.34
C MET A 195 3.64 24.62 -8.83
N ALA A 196 4.73 25.31 -9.17
CA ALA A 196 5.14 25.45 -10.57
C ALA A 196 5.44 24.08 -11.21
N LEU A 197 6.14 23.20 -10.46
CA LEU A 197 6.43 21.85 -10.91
C LEU A 197 5.13 21.07 -11.17
N ARG A 198 4.16 21.15 -10.27
CA ARG A 198 2.85 20.49 -10.40
C ARG A 198 2.11 20.92 -11.66
N ASP A 199 2.03 22.21 -11.93
CA ASP A 199 1.27 22.74 -13.06
C ASP A 199 1.92 22.33 -14.39
N MET A 200 3.25 22.31 -14.45
CA MET A 200 3.99 21.72 -15.57
C MET A 200 3.74 20.21 -15.72
N THR A 201 3.71 19.46 -14.62
CA THR A 201 3.36 18.03 -14.65
C THR A 201 1.97 17.83 -15.23
N LEU A 202 0.97 18.62 -14.81
CA LEU A 202 -0.40 18.53 -15.30
C LEU A 202 -0.50 18.85 -16.79
N GLY A 203 0.17 19.90 -17.26
CA GLY A 203 0.24 20.25 -18.68
C GLY A 203 0.83 19.11 -19.51
N ALA A 204 2.04 18.66 -19.15
CA ALA A 204 2.73 17.59 -19.87
C ALA A 204 1.93 16.28 -19.88
N VAL A 205 1.29 15.94 -18.76
CA VAL A 205 0.47 14.72 -18.67
C VAL A 205 -0.75 14.78 -19.58
N ARG A 206 -1.44 15.92 -19.66
CA ARG A 206 -2.60 16.08 -20.54
C ARG A 206 -2.21 15.91 -22.00
N GLU A 207 -1.17 16.61 -22.44
CA GLU A 207 -0.67 16.54 -23.81
C GLU A 207 -0.21 15.12 -24.18
N LEU A 208 0.51 14.44 -23.27
CA LEU A 208 0.94 13.06 -23.48
C LEU A 208 -0.22 12.08 -23.55
N GLN A 209 -1.28 12.26 -22.75
CA GLN A 209 -2.44 11.37 -22.77
C GLN A 209 -3.22 11.44 -24.09
N GLU A 210 -3.18 12.57 -24.80
CA GLU A 210 -3.81 12.75 -26.10
C GLU A 210 -3.04 12.08 -27.24
N TYR A 211 -1.77 11.70 -27.02
CA TYR A 211 -0.89 11.09 -28.01
C TYR A 211 -1.06 9.55 -28.18
N GLY A 212 -2.07 8.95 -27.53
CA GLY A 212 -2.35 7.51 -27.64
C GLY A 212 -1.62 6.66 -26.61
N SER A 213 -1.44 5.36 -26.89
CA SER A 213 -0.98 4.38 -25.88
C SER A 213 0.44 4.62 -25.35
N ASP A 214 1.35 5.02 -26.23
CA ASP A 214 2.73 5.32 -25.84
C ASP A 214 2.82 6.61 -25.03
N GLY A 215 2.00 7.60 -25.39
CA GLY A 215 1.79 8.81 -24.63
C GLY A 215 1.21 8.54 -23.23
N LEU A 216 0.26 7.61 -23.10
CA LEU A 216 -0.25 7.18 -21.80
C LEU A 216 0.86 6.58 -20.92
N GLN A 217 1.74 5.73 -21.47
CA GLN A 217 2.89 5.21 -20.74
C GLN A 217 3.87 6.31 -20.33
N ALA A 218 4.23 7.20 -21.25
CA ALA A 218 5.10 8.35 -20.98
C ALA A 218 4.54 9.26 -19.88
N SER A 219 3.23 9.55 -19.92
CA SER A 219 2.54 10.32 -18.88
C SER A 219 2.67 9.66 -17.50
N SER A 220 2.70 8.32 -17.43
CA SER A 220 2.91 7.60 -16.18
C SER A 220 4.31 7.80 -15.60
N HIS A 221 5.34 7.88 -16.44
CA HIS A 221 6.71 8.19 -16.00
C HIS A 221 6.82 9.63 -15.48
N VAL A 222 6.18 10.59 -16.16
CA VAL A 222 6.11 12.00 -15.72
C VAL A 222 5.42 12.13 -14.35
N ARG A 223 4.28 11.44 -14.16
CA ARG A 223 3.57 11.39 -12.85
C ARG A 223 4.42 10.73 -11.76
N ARG A 224 5.11 9.63 -12.06
CA ARG A 224 6.01 8.96 -11.11
C ARG A 224 7.17 9.86 -10.69
N ALA A 225 7.74 10.61 -11.64
CA ALA A 225 8.82 11.55 -11.38
C ALA A 225 8.37 12.72 -10.49
N TYR A 226 7.16 13.24 -10.70
CA TYR A 226 6.56 14.20 -9.76
C TYR A 226 6.37 13.60 -8.35
N GLY A 227 5.83 12.38 -8.29
CA GLY A 227 5.67 11.63 -7.04
C GLY A 227 6.99 11.39 -6.30
N PHE A 228 8.08 11.20 -7.03
CA PHE A 228 9.43 11.10 -6.48
C PHE A 228 9.86 12.41 -5.81
N VAL A 229 9.72 13.55 -6.48
CA VAL A 229 10.07 14.86 -5.91
C VAL A 229 9.26 15.14 -4.64
N ARG A 230 7.95 14.89 -4.66
CA ARG A 230 7.10 15.05 -3.48
C ARG A 230 7.55 14.18 -2.30
N ARG A 231 7.93 12.93 -2.56
CA ARG A 231 8.53 12.07 -1.52
C ARG A 231 9.84 12.64 -1.01
N ALA A 232 10.72 13.11 -1.89
CA ALA A 232 12.02 13.66 -1.52
C ALA A 232 11.88 14.91 -0.63
N VAL A 233 10.96 15.83 -0.94
CA VAL A 233 10.64 17.00 -0.10
C VAL A 233 10.12 16.58 1.28
N GLY A 234 9.41 15.45 1.30
CA GLY A 234 8.81 14.81 2.47
C GLY A 234 9.75 14.12 3.44
N LEU A 235 11.00 13.88 3.06
CA LEU A 235 11.88 13.03 3.86
C LEU A 235 12.22 13.70 5.21
N PRO A 236 12.34 12.90 6.30
CA PRO A 236 12.76 13.42 7.59
C PRO A 236 14.27 13.72 7.67
N CYS A 237 15.01 13.50 6.58
CA CYS A 237 16.43 13.78 6.40
C CYS A 237 16.70 14.23 4.96
N GLY A 238 17.93 14.65 4.64
CA GLY A 238 18.34 14.91 3.26
C GLY A 238 18.29 13.66 2.38
N LEU A 239 17.98 13.82 1.09
CA LEU A 239 17.83 12.73 0.14
C LEU A 239 19.08 11.82 0.08
N ARG A 240 20.28 12.41 0.16
CA ARG A 240 21.54 11.67 0.18
C ARG A 240 21.64 10.75 1.40
N ALA A 241 21.22 11.23 2.57
CA ALA A 241 21.24 10.45 3.80
C ALA A 241 20.29 9.24 3.71
N ALA A 242 19.06 9.44 3.22
CA ALA A 242 18.12 8.36 2.97
C ALA A 242 18.69 7.29 2.01
N GLN A 243 19.27 7.72 0.89
CA GLN A 243 19.90 6.81 -0.08
C GLN A 243 21.07 6.01 0.52
N MET A 244 21.88 6.63 1.39
CA MET A 244 22.96 5.93 2.08
C MET A 244 22.44 4.84 3.02
N VAL A 245 21.36 5.10 3.76
CA VAL A 245 20.72 4.08 4.61
C VAL A 245 20.24 2.90 3.77
N LEU A 246 19.54 3.16 2.66
CA LEU A 246 19.08 2.10 1.77
C LEU A 246 20.23 1.30 1.16
N ARG A 247 21.31 1.95 0.73
CA ARG A 247 22.52 1.26 0.25
C ARG A 247 23.18 0.39 1.31
N ARG A 248 23.20 0.85 2.55
CA ARG A 248 23.79 0.09 3.66
C ARG A 248 22.95 -1.14 4.04
N ASP A 249 21.62 -0.99 4.04
CA ASP A 249 20.73 -1.94 4.71
C ASP A 249 19.93 -2.81 3.72
N ARG A 250 19.80 -2.39 2.46
CA ARG A 250 18.92 -3.03 1.45
C ARG A 250 19.61 -3.39 0.13
N ALA A 251 20.89 -3.03 -0.05
CA ALA A 251 21.62 -3.44 -1.24
C ALA A 251 21.93 -4.95 -1.20
N ASN A 252 21.88 -5.61 -2.36
CA ASN A 252 22.36 -6.97 -2.50
C ASN A 252 23.91 -7.02 -2.45
N GLU A 253 24.50 -8.21 -2.60
CA GLU A 253 25.96 -8.40 -2.59
C GLU A 253 26.67 -7.62 -3.71
N GLU A 254 25.96 -7.31 -4.80
CA GLU A 254 26.46 -6.52 -5.94
C GLU A 254 26.26 -5.01 -5.76
N GLY A 255 25.65 -4.57 -4.64
CA GLY A 255 25.38 -3.16 -4.36
C GLY A 255 24.11 -2.60 -5.02
N GLU A 256 23.30 -3.46 -5.66
CA GLU A 256 22.04 -3.08 -6.30
C GLU A 256 20.89 -2.98 -5.30
N ILE A 257 20.00 -2.01 -5.54
CA ILE A 257 18.81 -1.76 -4.72
C ILE A 257 17.57 -2.34 -5.41
N PRO A 258 16.64 -2.96 -4.68
CA PRO A 258 15.37 -3.42 -5.24
C PRO A 258 14.67 -2.35 -6.09
N GLU A 259 14.18 -2.72 -7.26
CA GLU A 259 13.65 -1.79 -8.26
C GLU A 259 12.53 -0.88 -7.71
N THR A 260 11.71 -1.42 -6.80
CA THR A 260 10.65 -0.67 -6.10
C THR A 260 11.21 0.47 -5.26
N LEU A 261 12.28 0.24 -4.50
CA LEU A 261 12.97 1.24 -3.70
C LEU A 261 13.80 2.19 -4.58
N ALA A 262 14.43 1.66 -5.64
CA ALA A 262 15.15 2.47 -6.62
C ALA A 262 14.23 3.52 -7.25
N SER A 263 13.03 3.11 -7.67
CA SER A 263 12.02 4.01 -8.26
C SER A 263 11.43 5.03 -7.27
N GLN A 264 11.62 4.80 -5.96
CA GLN A 264 11.09 5.67 -4.91
C GLN A 264 12.10 6.67 -4.37
N TYR A 265 13.39 6.30 -4.29
CA TYR A 265 14.42 7.05 -3.58
C TYR A 265 15.69 7.35 -4.39
N PHE A 266 15.85 6.79 -5.60
CA PHE A 266 17.04 7.00 -6.43
C PHE A 266 16.73 7.80 -7.71
N GLU A 267 17.34 8.98 -7.79
CA GLU A 267 17.19 9.91 -8.91
C GLU A 267 17.53 9.26 -10.26
N ALA A 268 18.63 8.48 -10.31
CA ALA A 268 19.09 7.84 -11.54
C ALA A 268 18.01 6.97 -12.21
N LYS A 269 17.22 6.24 -11.41
CA LYS A 269 16.12 5.41 -11.93
C LYS A 269 15.01 6.27 -12.52
N VAL A 270 14.64 7.35 -11.84
CA VAL A 270 13.59 8.28 -12.31
C VAL A 270 14.00 8.98 -13.61
N LEU A 271 15.26 9.42 -13.70
CA LEU A 271 15.78 10.04 -14.91
C LEU A 271 15.89 9.05 -16.09
N ALA A 272 16.29 7.80 -15.82
CA ALA A 272 16.31 6.75 -16.83
C ALA A 272 14.89 6.47 -17.36
N ASP A 273 13.91 6.37 -16.47
CA ASP A 273 12.50 6.20 -16.80
C ASP A 273 11.96 7.35 -17.68
N LEU A 274 12.36 8.59 -17.43
CA LEU A 274 12.00 9.74 -18.26
C LEU A 274 12.71 9.71 -19.62
N SER A 275 13.98 9.29 -19.66
CA SER A 275 14.71 9.10 -20.92
C SER A 275 14.07 8.02 -21.79
N ASP A 276 13.65 6.91 -21.19
CA ASP A 276 12.91 5.85 -21.88
C ASP A 276 11.57 6.36 -22.42
N ALA A 277 10.87 7.20 -21.66
CA ALA A 277 9.64 7.85 -22.10
C ALA A 277 9.88 8.79 -23.30
N ALA A 278 10.95 9.60 -23.24
CA ALA A 278 11.34 10.49 -24.34
C ALA A 278 11.68 9.71 -25.62
N ALA A 279 12.36 8.57 -25.51
CA ALA A 279 12.67 7.71 -26.65
C ALA A 279 11.42 7.08 -27.28
N ARG A 280 10.41 6.73 -26.48
CA ARG A 280 9.14 6.17 -26.97
C ARG A 280 8.26 7.20 -27.66
N VAL A 281 8.35 8.47 -27.25
CA VAL A 281 7.49 9.54 -27.74
C VAL A 281 8.36 10.69 -28.28
N PRO A 282 8.99 10.55 -29.47
CA PRO A 282 9.95 11.52 -29.99
C PRO A 282 9.40 12.94 -30.12
N ALA A 283 8.10 13.08 -30.43
CA ALA A 283 7.42 14.38 -30.53
C ALA A 283 7.48 15.19 -29.22
N PHE A 284 7.56 14.51 -28.07
CA PHE A 284 7.61 15.12 -26.74
C PHE A 284 8.99 14.99 -26.07
N ALA A 285 10.00 14.44 -26.77
CA ALA A 285 11.29 14.13 -26.17
C ALA A 285 11.98 15.34 -25.53
N GLN A 286 11.99 16.49 -26.22
CA GLN A 286 12.59 17.72 -25.70
C GLN A 286 11.92 18.19 -24.40
N GLN A 287 10.58 18.14 -24.35
CA GLN A 287 9.81 18.54 -23.18
C GLN A 287 10.03 17.58 -22.00
N ILE A 288 10.01 16.27 -22.24
CA ILE A 288 10.24 15.24 -21.21
C ILE A 288 11.66 15.35 -20.63
N LEU A 289 12.68 15.55 -21.49
CA LEU A 289 14.07 15.69 -21.04
C LEU A 289 14.28 17.02 -20.28
N ALA A 290 13.68 18.12 -20.73
CA ALA A 290 13.71 19.40 -20.02
C ALA A 290 13.03 19.29 -18.64
N TYR A 291 11.94 18.54 -18.54
CA TYR A 291 11.28 18.22 -17.28
C TYR A 291 12.19 17.40 -16.35
N GLY A 292 12.92 16.42 -16.88
CA GLY A 292 13.93 15.67 -16.13
C GLY A 292 15.07 16.54 -15.59
N GLU A 293 15.56 17.51 -16.38
CA GLU A 293 16.57 18.48 -15.95
C GLU A 293 16.05 19.35 -14.81
N LEU A 294 14.81 19.81 -14.91
CA LEU A 294 14.18 20.62 -13.88
C LEU A 294 14.02 19.83 -12.57
N ILE A 295 13.62 18.55 -12.63
CA ILE A 295 13.59 17.67 -11.47
C ILE A 295 14.98 17.56 -10.84
N ARG A 296 16.04 17.34 -11.63
CA ARG A 296 17.41 17.26 -11.10
C ARG A 296 17.81 18.51 -10.31
N ARG A 297 17.46 19.70 -10.81
CA ARG A 297 17.73 20.97 -10.10
C ARG A 297 16.99 21.03 -8.77
N PHE A 298 15.71 20.67 -8.73
CA PHE A 298 14.95 20.59 -7.47
C PHE A 298 15.58 19.63 -6.47
N LEU A 299 16.06 18.47 -6.93
CA LEU A 299 16.65 17.45 -6.07
C LEU A 299 18.03 17.85 -5.53
N ALA A 300 18.76 18.72 -6.22
CA ALA A 300 20.04 19.23 -5.76
C ALA A 300 19.91 19.98 -4.42
N ASP A 301 18.84 20.77 -4.27
CA ASP A 301 18.55 21.53 -3.06
C ASP A 301 18.11 20.65 -1.87
N LEU A 302 17.69 19.41 -2.15
CA LEU A 302 17.18 18.45 -1.16
C LEU A 302 18.23 17.43 -0.69
N GLN A 303 19.46 17.50 -1.21
CA GLN A 303 20.48 16.48 -0.93
C GLN A 303 20.86 16.41 0.54
N THR A 304 21.02 17.56 1.20
CA THR A 304 21.52 17.66 2.58
C THR A 304 20.40 17.80 3.60
N SER A 305 19.36 18.58 3.28
CA SER A 305 18.20 18.80 4.13
C SER A 305 16.95 19.02 3.29
N THR A 306 15.79 18.75 3.86
CA THR A 306 14.50 18.97 3.19
C THR A 306 13.69 20.01 3.97
N PRO A 307 12.62 20.57 3.37
CA PRO A 307 11.67 21.43 4.10
C PRO A 307 11.06 20.73 5.32
N ILE A 308 10.74 19.44 5.21
CA ILE A 308 10.21 18.63 6.31
C ILE A 308 11.28 18.35 7.36
N SER A 309 12.50 17.97 7.01
CA SER A 309 13.55 17.68 7.99
C SER A 309 13.85 18.89 8.87
N ARG A 310 13.93 20.09 8.27
CA ARG A 310 14.16 21.36 9.00
C ARG A 310 13.00 21.72 9.95
N THR A 311 11.78 21.39 9.56
CA THR A 311 10.59 21.61 10.41
C THR A 311 10.56 20.60 11.55
N LEU A 312 10.92 19.36 11.25
CA LEU A 312 10.99 18.29 12.22
C LEU A 312 12.05 18.60 13.28
N ASP A 313 13.18 19.20 12.93
CA ASP A 313 14.18 19.64 13.91
C ASP A 313 13.60 20.60 14.94
N LYS A 314 12.91 21.65 14.47
CA LYS A 314 12.24 22.61 15.36
C LYS A 314 11.18 21.93 16.22
N LEU A 315 10.41 21.01 15.63
CA LEU A 315 9.38 20.26 16.34
C LEU A 315 10.01 19.38 17.43
N LEU A 316 11.04 18.59 17.11
CA LEU A 316 11.72 17.71 18.07
C LEU A 316 12.36 18.51 19.21
N GLU A 317 13.00 19.65 18.90
CA GLU A 317 13.51 20.56 19.93
C GLU A 317 12.41 21.09 20.85
N GLU A 318 11.24 21.44 20.31
CA GLU A 318 10.10 21.91 21.09
C GLU A 318 9.52 20.80 21.97
N LEU A 319 9.31 19.60 21.40
CA LEU A 319 8.68 18.47 22.09
C LEU A 319 9.55 17.98 23.25
N THR A 320 10.87 17.98 23.08
CA THR A 320 11.80 17.55 24.13
C THR A 320 11.88 18.53 25.30
N ARG A 321 11.57 19.83 25.09
CA ARG A 321 11.46 20.84 26.17
C ARG A 321 10.19 20.68 27.01
N LYS A 322 9.13 20.13 26.44
CA LYS A 322 7.85 19.92 27.11
C LYS A 322 7.85 18.58 27.87
N SER A 323 6.97 18.45 28.86
CA SER A 323 6.79 17.21 29.64
C SER A 323 5.72 16.28 29.05
N THR A 324 5.01 16.72 28.02
CA THR A 324 3.87 16.01 27.43
C THR A 324 4.30 14.95 26.42
N LYS A 325 3.68 13.76 26.50
CA LYS A 325 3.91 12.71 25.51
C LYS A 325 3.35 13.09 24.14
N SER A 326 4.11 12.77 23.11
CA SER A 326 3.81 13.13 21.72
C SER A 326 4.11 11.96 20.79
N ILE A 327 3.34 11.84 19.71
CA ILE A 327 3.53 10.82 18.68
C ILE A 327 3.85 11.51 17.36
N ILE A 328 4.85 11.03 16.63
CA ILE A 328 5.17 11.46 15.27
C ILE A 328 4.92 10.28 14.33
N VAL A 329 3.99 10.47 13.40
CA VAL A 329 3.61 9.49 12.40
C VAL A 329 4.28 9.84 11.07
N LEU A 330 5.18 8.98 10.61
CA LEU A 330 5.92 9.14 9.36
C LEU A 330 5.30 8.34 8.19
N PRO A 331 5.54 8.74 6.93
CA PRO A 331 4.89 8.14 5.76
C PRO A 331 5.18 6.66 5.52
N SER A 332 6.27 6.11 6.04
CA SER A 332 6.64 4.71 5.82
C SER A 332 7.61 4.21 6.88
N ALA A 333 7.85 2.91 6.93
CA ALA A 333 8.86 2.32 7.79
C ALA A 333 10.27 2.82 7.42
N GLU A 334 10.56 2.98 6.13
CA GLU A 334 11.83 3.53 5.67
C GLU A 334 12.02 4.97 6.15
N ALA A 335 10.97 5.79 6.17
CA ALA A 335 11.07 7.14 6.72
C ALA A 335 11.41 7.13 8.22
N VAL A 336 10.91 6.16 8.99
CA VAL A 336 11.32 5.96 10.40
C VAL A 336 12.80 5.61 10.47
N GLU A 337 13.25 4.61 9.71
CA GLU A 337 14.66 4.20 9.64
C GLU A 337 15.57 5.39 9.28
N PHE A 338 15.14 6.26 8.36
CA PHE A 338 15.91 7.44 7.96
C PHE A 338 16.01 8.48 9.07
N LEU A 339 14.93 8.71 9.84
CA LEU A 339 14.96 9.61 10.97
C LEU A 339 15.85 9.06 12.09
N GLU A 340 15.74 7.78 12.40
CA GLU A 340 16.57 7.11 13.41
C GLU A 340 18.05 7.16 13.02
N ALA A 341 18.38 6.83 11.77
CA ALA A 341 19.74 6.92 11.26
C ALA A 341 20.29 8.35 11.35
N ARG A 342 19.45 9.35 11.07
CA ARG A 342 19.81 10.77 11.20
C ARG A 342 20.07 11.16 12.66
N LEU A 343 19.21 10.74 13.59
CA LEU A 343 19.42 10.98 15.02
C LEU A 343 20.68 10.27 15.54
N ALA A 344 21.02 9.12 14.99
CA ALA A 344 22.22 8.39 15.37
C ALA A 344 23.53 8.98 14.80
N ALA A 345 23.45 9.82 13.76
CA ALA A 345 24.60 10.22 12.95
C ALA A 345 25.61 11.13 13.65
N ASP A 346 25.17 11.98 14.59
CA ASP A 346 26.04 12.91 15.31
C ASP A 346 25.66 13.06 16.79
N ARG A 347 26.51 13.76 17.56
CA ARG A 347 26.28 13.95 19.00
C ARG A 347 25.01 14.73 19.33
N ASN A 348 24.62 15.69 18.48
CA ASN A 348 23.44 16.52 18.73
C ASN A 348 22.17 15.69 18.53
N GLY A 349 22.12 14.87 17.47
CA GLY A 349 21.04 13.91 17.24
C GLY A 349 20.95 12.87 18.35
N GLN A 350 22.09 12.38 18.84
CA GLN A 350 22.12 11.40 19.95
C GLN A 350 21.60 12.00 21.26
N ASP A 351 21.99 13.24 21.59
CA ASP A 351 21.45 13.96 22.76
C ASP A 351 19.94 14.19 22.63
N LEU A 352 19.48 14.58 21.43
CA LEU A 352 18.06 14.75 21.15
C LEU A 352 17.29 13.43 21.31
N SER A 353 17.83 12.31 20.80
CA SER A 353 17.23 10.98 20.93
C SER A 353 17.10 10.55 22.40
N LEU A 354 18.11 10.80 23.23
CA LEU A 354 18.04 10.50 24.68
C LEU A 354 16.95 11.32 25.37
N ARG A 355 16.79 12.59 24.99
CA ARG A 355 15.74 13.46 25.53
C ARG A 355 14.33 13.05 25.07
N MET A 356 14.22 12.24 24.02
CA MET A 356 12.96 11.78 23.44
C MET A 356 12.44 10.48 24.04
N GLU A 357 13.29 9.63 24.62
CA GLU A 357 13.01 8.22 24.94
C GLU A 357 11.67 7.98 25.67
N ASP A 358 11.32 8.83 26.64
CA ASP A 358 10.06 8.72 27.41
C ASP A 358 8.93 9.66 26.93
N LYS A 359 9.22 10.54 25.97
CA LYS A 359 8.37 11.69 25.61
C LYS A 359 7.85 11.67 24.19
N VAL A 360 8.61 11.12 23.25
CA VAL A 360 8.27 11.18 21.83
C VAL A 360 8.37 9.78 21.23
N GLN A 361 7.22 9.29 20.77
CA GLN A 361 7.14 8.04 20.04
C GLN A 361 7.18 8.34 18.53
N ILE A 362 8.10 7.71 17.80
CA ILE A 362 8.14 7.75 16.34
C ILE A 362 7.54 6.46 15.82
N VAL A 363 6.54 6.58 14.95
CA VAL A 363 5.89 5.43 14.31
C VAL A 363 5.73 5.71 12.82
N SER A 364 5.50 4.65 12.06
CA SER A 364 5.10 4.81 10.65
C SER A 364 3.58 4.71 10.52
N ARG A 365 3.07 5.15 9.37
CA ARG A 365 1.62 5.26 9.08
C ARG A 365 0.79 4.01 9.33
N HIS A 366 1.36 2.80 9.20
CA HIS A 366 0.60 1.57 9.44
C HIS A 366 0.16 1.42 10.90
N LEU A 367 0.84 2.12 11.83
CA LEU A 367 0.49 2.19 13.26
C LEU A 367 -0.38 3.41 13.60
N LEU A 368 -0.91 4.14 12.60
CA LEU A 368 -1.75 5.31 12.86
C LEU A 368 -2.97 4.96 13.72
N GLY A 369 -3.63 3.82 13.48
CA GLY A 369 -4.78 3.40 14.29
C GLY A 369 -4.44 3.25 15.78
N ASP A 370 -3.28 2.67 16.09
CA ASP A 370 -2.78 2.56 17.47
C ASP A 370 -2.45 3.93 18.07
N ALA A 371 -1.80 4.80 17.29
CA ALA A 371 -1.49 6.16 17.71
C ALA A 371 -2.76 6.98 18.03
N LEU A 372 -3.81 6.85 17.21
CA LEU A 372 -5.09 7.52 17.44
C LEU A 372 -5.82 6.96 18.66
N ARG A 373 -5.83 5.62 18.85
CA ARG A 373 -6.38 4.99 20.06
C ARG A 373 -5.67 5.48 21.32
N GLN A 374 -4.35 5.54 21.29
CA GLN A 374 -3.55 6.06 22.39
C GLN A 374 -3.87 7.53 22.67
N ALA A 375 -3.98 8.37 21.63
CA ALA A 375 -4.34 9.79 21.78
C ALA A 375 -5.77 10.00 22.29
N ALA A 376 -6.71 9.10 21.99
CA ALA A 376 -8.08 9.14 22.52
C ALA A 376 -8.14 8.72 24.00
N GLN A 377 -7.23 7.86 24.46
CA GLN A 377 -7.17 7.43 25.85
C GLN A 377 -6.56 8.51 26.74
N ARG A 378 -7.38 9.13 27.61
CA ARG A 378 -6.92 10.14 28.57
C ARG A 378 -5.77 9.67 29.47
N SER A 379 -5.75 8.37 29.81
CA SER A 379 -4.70 7.74 30.63
C SER A 379 -3.34 7.67 29.95
N SER A 380 -3.26 7.77 28.62
CA SER A 380 -1.99 7.64 27.89
C SER A 380 -1.06 8.83 28.10
N GLY A 381 -1.60 9.99 28.48
CA GLY A 381 -0.87 11.25 28.61
C GLY A 381 -0.42 11.87 27.28
N VAL A 382 -0.83 11.31 26.14
CA VAL A 382 -0.51 11.85 24.81
C VAL A 382 -1.30 13.15 24.59
N LYS A 383 -0.58 14.24 24.33
CA LYS A 383 -1.18 15.56 24.07
C LYS A 383 -0.92 16.08 22.66
N ARG A 384 -0.05 15.43 21.88
CA ARG A 384 0.22 15.81 20.49
C ARG A 384 0.42 14.63 19.56
N VAL A 385 -0.12 14.74 18.36
CA VAL A 385 0.11 13.79 17.27
C VAL A 385 0.50 14.57 16.02
N ALA A 386 1.73 14.40 15.54
CA ALA A 386 2.21 15.00 14.31
C ALA A 386 2.11 13.99 13.16
N LEU A 387 1.42 14.36 12.08
CA LEU A 387 1.26 13.57 10.87
C LEU A 387 2.12 14.20 9.78
N VAL A 388 3.14 13.47 9.32
CA VAL A 388 4.04 13.91 8.25
C VAL A 388 3.55 13.33 6.92
N GLN A 389 3.30 14.21 5.95
CA GLN A 389 2.70 13.91 4.64
C GLN A 389 1.50 12.94 4.72
N PRO A 390 0.44 13.31 5.46
CA PRO A 390 -0.71 12.47 5.61
C PRO A 390 -1.43 12.24 4.29
N ARG A 391 -1.93 11.03 4.09
CA ARG A 391 -2.87 10.72 2.99
C ARG A 391 -4.28 11.15 3.37
N LEU A 392 -5.15 11.33 2.37
CA LEU A 392 -6.56 11.63 2.59
C LEU A 392 -7.25 10.63 3.53
N GLU A 393 -6.97 9.33 3.34
CA GLU A 393 -7.48 8.27 4.21
C GLU A 393 -7.07 8.45 5.68
N GLU A 394 -5.85 8.94 5.93
CA GLU A 394 -5.31 9.17 7.27
C GLU A 394 -5.95 10.40 7.93
N VAL A 395 -6.14 11.48 7.16
CA VAL A 395 -6.87 12.67 7.63
C VAL A 395 -8.31 12.32 7.99
N ARG A 396 -8.99 11.49 7.18
CA ARG A 396 -10.35 11.04 7.46
C ARG A 396 -10.42 10.19 8.74
N LYS A 397 -9.43 9.32 8.98
CA LYS A 397 -9.34 8.58 10.25
C LYS A 397 -9.20 9.51 11.46
N VAL A 398 -8.40 10.57 11.33
CA VAL A 398 -8.31 11.62 12.37
C VAL A 398 -9.66 12.31 12.57
N LEU A 399 -10.40 12.62 11.50
CA LEU A 399 -11.72 13.26 11.62
C LEU A 399 -12.77 12.35 12.29
N LEU A 400 -12.65 11.04 12.16
CA LEU A 400 -13.59 10.05 12.70
C LEU A 400 -13.24 9.55 14.10
N MET A 401 -12.06 9.88 14.63
CA MET A 401 -11.66 9.39 15.94
C MET A 401 -12.56 9.94 17.08
N PRO A 402 -12.65 9.24 18.23
CA PRO A 402 -13.34 9.77 19.41
C PRO A 402 -12.77 11.14 19.86
N ASP A 403 -13.57 11.93 20.58
CA ASP A 403 -13.12 13.22 21.10
C ASP A 403 -11.87 13.09 21.97
N THR A 404 -10.94 14.03 21.79
CA THR A 404 -9.64 14.04 22.47
C THR A 404 -9.17 15.47 22.72
N ASP A 405 -8.36 15.64 23.77
CA ASP A 405 -7.66 16.90 24.06
C ASP A 405 -6.34 17.02 23.28
N ALA A 406 -5.97 16.00 22.49
CA ALA A 406 -4.71 16.00 21.75
C ALA A 406 -4.73 17.05 20.62
N THR A 407 -3.60 17.74 20.45
CA THR A 407 -3.38 18.62 19.28
C THR A 407 -2.80 17.84 18.12
N PHE A 408 -3.40 17.95 16.95
CA PHE A 408 -2.92 17.34 15.72
C PHE A 408 -2.10 18.35 14.90
N LEU A 409 -0.94 17.93 14.44
CA LEU A 409 -0.07 18.76 13.60
C LEU A 409 0.01 18.09 12.22
N LEU A 410 -0.47 18.76 11.17
CA LEU A 410 -0.37 18.28 9.79
C LEU A 410 0.84 18.93 9.13
N LEU A 411 1.86 18.15 8.77
CA LEU A 411 3.08 18.64 8.13
C LEU A 411 3.13 18.12 6.70
N ASP A 412 2.91 18.99 5.71
CA ASP A 412 2.93 18.59 4.29
C ASP A 412 3.27 19.78 3.37
N ASP A 413 3.43 19.46 2.08
CA ASP A 413 3.61 20.42 1.00
C ASP A 413 2.31 21.10 0.55
N ALA A 414 2.43 22.17 -0.25
CA ALA A 414 1.28 22.93 -0.74
C ALA A 414 0.28 22.09 -1.52
N ALA A 415 0.75 21.15 -2.34
CA ALA A 415 -0.11 20.26 -3.07
C ALA A 415 -0.81 19.25 -2.16
N GLY A 416 -0.12 18.75 -1.13
CA GLY A 416 -0.70 17.87 -0.11
C GLY A 416 -1.82 18.53 0.69
N ILE A 417 -1.55 19.71 1.26
CA ILE A 417 -2.56 20.47 2.01
C ILE A 417 -3.71 20.93 1.10
N GLY A 418 -3.41 21.35 -0.13
CA GLY A 418 -4.43 21.70 -1.12
C GLY A 418 -5.35 20.53 -1.46
N LEU A 419 -4.79 19.32 -1.58
CA LEU A 419 -5.58 18.11 -1.80
C LEU A 419 -6.48 17.78 -0.60
N VAL A 420 -5.96 17.92 0.62
CA VAL A 420 -6.77 17.77 1.85
C VAL A 420 -7.91 18.79 1.86
N ALA A 421 -7.64 20.06 1.59
CA ALA A 421 -8.67 21.09 1.54
C ALA A 421 -9.74 20.79 0.49
N ALA A 422 -9.35 20.33 -0.70
CA ALA A 422 -10.24 19.91 -1.77
C ALA A 422 -11.19 18.78 -1.33
N ASP A 423 -10.61 17.74 -0.72
CA ASP A 423 -11.32 16.56 -0.23
C ASP A 423 -12.37 16.95 0.82
N LEU A 424 -11.95 17.76 1.80
CA LEU A 424 -12.77 18.22 2.91
C LEU A 424 -13.88 19.18 2.48
N ALA A 425 -13.59 20.10 1.56
CA ALA A 425 -14.61 20.97 0.98
C ALA A 425 -15.67 20.15 0.21
N GLY A 426 -15.24 19.08 -0.47
CA GLY A 426 -16.14 18.19 -1.22
C GLY A 426 -17.12 17.38 -0.38
N ILE A 427 -16.82 17.15 0.91
CA ILE A 427 -17.72 16.46 1.85
C ILE A 427 -18.54 17.41 2.72
N THR A 428 -18.18 18.70 2.74
CA THR A 428 -18.90 19.70 3.55
C THR A 428 -20.30 19.90 2.97
N GLY A 429 -21.33 19.56 3.75
CA GLY A 429 -22.73 19.69 3.33
C GLY A 429 -23.28 18.51 2.53
N VAL A 430 -22.55 17.39 2.45
CA VAL A 430 -23.09 16.14 1.92
C VAL A 430 -24.03 15.51 2.95
N PRO A 431 -25.31 15.23 2.59
CA PRO A 431 -26.24 14.55 3.49
C PRO A 431 -25.71 13.19 3.95
N GLY A 432 -25.81 12.89 5.24
CA GLY A 432 -25.28 11.67 5.87
C GLY A 432 -23.88 11.81 6.47
N LEU A 433 -23.20 12.95 6.28
CA LEU A 433 -21.89 13.26 6.88
C LEU A 433 -21.96 14.35 7.96
N GLU A 434 -23.15 14.65 8.47
CA GLU A 434 -23.39 15.75 9.43
C GLU A 434 -22.55 15.59 10.71
N ARG A 435 -22.33 14.33 11.14
CA ARG A 435 -21.55 13.97 12.34
C ARG A 435 -20.15 14.58 12.37
N VAL A 436 -19.49 14.69 11.22
CA VAL A 436 -18.11 15.21 11.10
C VAL A 436 -18.05 16.65 10.60
N ALA A 437 -19.19 17.25 10.25
CA ALA A 437 -19.23 18.52 9.53
C ALA A 437 -18.55 19.67 10.29
N GLU A 438 -18.67 19.72 11.62
CA GLU A 438 -18.02 20.75 12.44
C GLU A 438 -16.50 20.61 12.48
N ARG A 439 -15.98 19.38 12.64
CA ARG A 439 -14.54 19.10 12.55
C ARG A 439 -13.96 19.45 11.18
N VAL A 440 -14.69 19.11 10.11
CA VAL A 440 -14.31 19.43 8.74
C VAL A 440 -14.22 20.94 8.55
N ARG A 441 -15.24 21.69 8.99
CA ARG A 441 -15.24 23.17 8.92
C ARG A 441 -14.08 23.76 9.71
N SER A 442 -13.88 23.33 10.94
CA SER A 442 -12.77 23.82 11.77
C SER A 442 -11.40 23.57 11.13
N LEU A 443 -11.19 22.42 10.50
CA LEU A 443 -9.94 22.12 9.79
C LEU A 443 -9.78 22.97 8.52
N LEU A 444 -10.87 23.18 7.77
CA LEU A 444 -10.86 24.07 6.60
C LEU A 444 -10.52 25.51 6.99
N ASP A 445 -11.07 26.01 8.11
CA ASP A 445 -10.76 27.35 8.61
C ASP A 445 -9.26 27.51 8.92
N GLN A 446 -8.62 26.49 9.51
CA GLN A 446 -7.16 26.48 9.76
C GLN A 446 -6.31 26.47 8.48
N ILE A 447 -6.89 26.03 7.36
CA ILE A 447 -6.25 26.03 6.04
C ILE A 447 -6.53 27.35 5.28
N SER A 448 -7.68 27.99 5.53
CA SER A 448 -8.16 29.17 4.81
C SER A 448 -7.17 30.34 4.81
N ASP A 449 -6.49 30.57 5.93
CA ASP A 449 -5.42 31.58 6.07
C ASP A 449 -4.23 31.38 5.10
N ARG A 450 -4.15 30.23 4.44
CA ARG A 450 -3.09 29.85 3.50
C ARG A 450 -3.61 29.58 2.09
N GLN A 451 -4.89 29.88 1.80
CA GLN A 451 -5.54 29.50 0.54
C GLN A 451 -4.82 30.03 -0.70
N ASP A 452 -4.27 31.24 -0.65
CA ASP A 452 -3.51 31.85 -1.75
C ASP A 452 -2.21 31.09 -2.10
N GLN A 453 -1.76 30.20 -1.21
CA GLN A 453 -0.55 29.39 -1.37
C GLN A 453 -0.86 27.96 -1.77
N LEU A 454 -2.13 27.63 -2.01
CA LEU A 454 -2.58 26.29 -2.37
C LEU A 454 -2.87 26.19 -3.87
N PRO A 455 -2.51 25.07 -4.51
CA PRO A 455 -2.82 24.86 -5.91
C PRO A 455 -4.30 24.60 -6.13
N ASP A 456 -4.78 24.80 -7.37
CA ASP A 456 -6.17 24.56 -7.75
C ASP A 456 -6.60 23.12 -7.40
N PRO A 457 -7.57 22.95 -6.49
CA PRO A 457 -8.03 21.66 -6.01
C PRO A 457 -8.72 20.79 -7.09
N SER A 458 -9.11 21.38 -8.22
CA SER A 458 -9.77 20.68 -9.32
C SER A 458 -8.87 19.75 -10.13
N LEU A 459 -7.55 19.81 -9.90
CA LEU A 459 -6.54 19.10 -10.69
C LEU A 459 -5.78 18.08 -9.83
N GLU A 460 -6.37 16.91 -9.61
CA GLU A 460 -5.68 15.83 -8.91
C GLU A 460 -4.65 15.16 -9.83
N ILE A 461 -3.37 15.18 -9.44
CA ILE A 461 -2.39 14.25 -10.01
C ILE A 461 -2.50 12.97 -9.20
N ASP A 462 -3.28 12.01 -9.68
CA ASP A 462 -3.14 10.64 -9.21
C ASP A 462 -1.71 10.21 -9.53
N VAL A 463 -0.87 10.15 -8.49
CA VAL A 463 0.49 9.66 -8.58
C VAL A 463 0.35 8.15 -8.46
N PRO A 464 0.47 7.39 -9.57
CA PRO A 464 0.43 5.95 -9.47
C PRO A 464 1.52 5.55 -8.47
N LEU A 465 1.13 4.81 -7.44
CA LEU A 465 2.11 4.07 -6.64
C LEU A 465 2.99 3.31 -7.65
N PRO A 466 4.31 3.22 -7.45
CA PRO A 466 5.17 2.36 -8.24
C PRO A 466 4.84 0.90 -7.89
N ILE A 467 3.61 0.49 -8.19
CA ILE A 467 3.25 -0.88 -8.38
C ILE A 467 3.89 -1.19 -9.70
N SER A 468 4.97 -1.96 -9.68
CA SER A 468 5.36 -2.65 -10.89
C SER A 468 4.12 -3.43 -11.33
N ARG A 469 3.45 -2.94 -12.38
CA ARG A 469 2.35 -3.69 -13.01
C ARG A 469 2.88 -5.00 -13.60
N THR A 470 4.19 -5.24 -13.54
CA THR A 470 4.83 -6.52 -13.76
C THR A 470 5.28 -7.13 -12.42
N LEU A 471 4.60 -8.16 -11.94
CA LEU A 471 5.09 -8.99 -10.84
C LEU A 471 6.09 -9.98 -11.42
N ASP A 472 7.36 -9.84 -11.03
CA ASP A 472 8.43 -10.67 -11.57
C ASP A 472 8.92 -11.67 -10.52
N PHE A 473 8.47 -12.92 -10.66
CA PHE A 473 8.85 -14.06 -9.82
C PHE A 473 9.99 -14.87 -10.43
N THR A 474 10.70 -14.35 -11.44
CA THR A 474 11.83 -15.06 -12.07
C THR A 474 13.14 -14.92 -11.28
N ARG A 475 13.22 -13.97 -10.35
CA ARG A 475 14.44 -13.64 -9.59
C ARG A 475 14.48 -14.40 -8.27
N ASP A 476 15.57 -15.14 -8.06
CA ASP A 476 15.96 -15.61 -6.72
C ASP A 476 17.13 -14.75 -6.23
N GLU A 477 17.10 -14.34 -4.96
CA GLU A 477 18.27 -13.88 -4.19
C GLU A 477 19.26 -12.97 -4.95
N GLY A 478 18.76 -12.02 -5.74
CA GLY A 478 19.59 -11.03 -6.42
C GLY A 478 20.28 -11.52 -7.70
N GLN A 479 20.07 -12.75 -8.15
CA GLN A 479 20.60 -13.25 -9.42
C GLN A 479 19.59 -13.07 -10.57
N ARG A 480 20.09 -12.59 -11.71
CA ARG A 480 19.32 -12.45 -12.94
C ARG A 480 19.09 -13.83 -13.57
N TYR A 481 17.83 -14.21 -13.77
CA TYR A 481 17.48 -15.45 -14.46
C TYR A 481 17.58 -15.25 -15.97
N ASP A 482 18.49 -15.99 -16.61
CA ASP A 482 18.77 -15.92 -18.05
C ASP A 482 18.02 -16.98 -18.87
N GLY A 483 17.10 -17.74 -18.25
CA GLY A 483 16.29 -18.75 -18.92
C GLY A 483 14.99 -18.20 -19.55
N PRO A 484 14.19 -19.07 -20.18
CA PRO A 484 12.91 -18.69 -20.77
C PRO A 484 11.93 -18.22 -19.69
N ILE A 485 11.22 -17.13 -19.93
CA ILE A 485 10.28 -16.53 -18.96
C ILE A 485 8.85 -16.72 -19.47
N VAL A 486 7.97 -17.28 -18.64
CA VAL A 486 6.53 -17.28 -18.92
C VAL A 486 5.95 -15.95 -18.46
N GLU A 487 5.48 -15.12 -19.38
CA GLU A 487 4.76 -13.88 -19.07
C GLU A 487 3.25 -14.08 -19.27
N LEU A 488 2.54 -14.11 -18.15
CA LEU A 488 1.08 -14.18 -18.10
C LEU A 488 0.51 -12.76 -18.00
N THR A 489 -0.50 -12.45 -18.81
CA THR A 489 -1.30 -11.23 -18.70
C THR A 489 -2.61 -11.58 -18.03
N VAL A 490 -2.96 -10.86 -16.97
CA VAL A 490 -4.18 -11.11 -16.19
C VAL A 490 -5.17 -9.94 -16.27
N SER A 491 -6.45 -10.21 -16.02
CA SER A 491 -7.55 -9.24 -16.12
C SER A 491 -7.42 -8.05 -15.16
N SER A 492 -6.67 -8.20 -14.07
CA SER A 492 -6.34 -7.12 -13.12
C SER A 492 -5.29 -6.12 -13.64
N SER A 493 -4.97 -6.16 -14.94
CA SER A 493 -3.97 -5.32 -15.61
C SER A 493 -2.52 -5.52 -15.14
N PHE A 494 -2.27 -6.56 -14.35
CA PHE A 494 -0.92 -7.04 -14.05
C PHE A 494 -0.39 -7.93 -15.17
N LYS A 495 0.93 -7.89 -15.34
CA LYS A 495 1.73 -8.90 -16.01
C LYS A 495 2.44 -9.68 -14.93
N VAL A 496 2.44 -11.00 -15.03
CA VAL A 496 3.11 -11.85 -14.06
C VAL A 496 4.16 -12.66 -14.81
N ARG A 497 5.41 -12.59 -14.36
CA ARG A 497 6.53 -13.32 -14.95
C ARG A 497 6.93 -14.44 -14.00
N TYR A 498 6.96 -15.64 -14.53
CA TYR A 498 7.37 -16.85 -13.82
C TYR A 498 8.50 -17.54 -14.58
N ARG A 499 9.28 -18.35 -13.86
CA ARG A 499 10.04 -19.41 -14.52
C ARG A 499 9.05 -20.49 -14.97
N PRO A 500 9.31 -21.25 -16.05
CA PRO A 500 8.38 -22.24 -16.56
C PRO A 500 7.89 -23.23 -15.50
N ASN A 501 8.81 -23.66 -14.62
CA ASN A 501 8.53 -24.65 -13.58
C ASN A 501 8.05 -24.04 -12.25
N SER A 502 7.86 -22.72 -12.17
CA SER A 502 7.32 -22.10 -10.95
C SER A 502 5.87 -22.50 -10.74
N ASP A 503 5.48 -22.72 -9.48
CA ASP A 503 4.10 -23.02 -9.12
C ASP A 503 3.22 -21.77 -9.27
N ALA A 504 2.16 -21.90 -10.06
CA ALA A 504 1.01 -21.00 -10.10
C ALA A 504 -0.18 -21.66 -9.37
N LEU A 505 -0.94 -20.87 -8.62
CA LEU A 505 -2.13 -21.34 -7.91
C LEU A 505 -3.38 -20.99 -8.74
N LEU A 506 -4.07 -22.02 -9.21
CA LEU A 506 -5.30 -21.89 -9.98
C LEU A 506 -6.50 -22.16 -9.07
N LEU A 507 -7.49 -21.28 -9.09
CA LEU A 507 -8.75 -21.46 -8.40
C LEU A 507 -9.50 -22.64 -9.05
N THR A 508 -9.95 -23.57 -8.22
CA THR A 508 -10.75 -24.73 -8.62
C THR A 508 -12.23 -24.49 -8.30
N ASP A 509 -13.09 -25.36 -8.83
CA ASP A 509 -14.51 -25.41 -8.45
C ASP A 509 -14.76 -26.39 -7.29
N ASP A 510 -13.70 -26.90 -6.65
CA ASP A 510 -13.78 -27.80 -5.49
C ASP A 510 -13.72 -26.99 -4.18
N ASP A 511 -14.83 -27.03 -3.43
CA ASP A 511 -14.97 -26.33 -2.16
C ASP A 511 -13.98 -26.81 -1.09
N LEU A 512 -13.52 -28.07 -1.14
CA LEU A 512 -12.60 -28.64 -0.15
C LEU A 512 -11.12 -28.33 -0.46
N GLN A 513 -10.80 -28.04 -1.73
CA GLN A 513 -9.46 -27.67 -2.18
C GLN A 513 -9.55 -26.48 -3.13
N PRO A 514 -9.72 -25.25 -2.59
CA PRO A 514 -10.04 -24.07 -3.39
C PRO A 514 -8.95 -23.69 -4.41
N PHE A 515 -7.71 -24.14 -4.20
CA PHE A 515 -6.62 -23.94 -5.14
C PHE A 515 -5.92 -25.24 -5.50
N ARG A 516 -5.56 -25.39 -6.77
CA ARG A 516 -4.62 -26.39 -7.26
C ARG A 516 -3.32 -25.74 -7.72
N ARG A 517 -2.21 -26.46 -7.55
CA ARG A 517 -0.91 -26.07 -8.10
C ARG A 517 -0.80 -26.52 -9.56
N CYS A 518 -0.20 -25.69 -10.38
CA CYS A 518 0.09 -25.95 -11.79
C CYS A 518 1.39 -25.24 -12.15
N HIS A 519 2.22 -25.82 -13.02
CA HIS A 519 3.40 -25.12 -13.49
C HIS A 519 3.02 -23.90 -14.32
N ALA A 520 3.76 -22.81 -14.20
CA ALA A 520 3.46 -21.57 -14.91
C ALA A 520 3.37 -21.76 -16.43
N SER A 521 4.17 -22.67 -17.01
CA SER A 521 4.11 -23.03 -18.43
C SER A 521 2.83 -23.75 -18.86
N GLU A 522 2.10 -24.34 -17.91
CA GLU A 522 0.87 -25.11 -18.14
C GLU A 522 -0.39 -24.26 -17.87
N VAL A 523 -0.23 -22.99 -17.51
CA VAL A 523 -1.36 -22.09 -17.25
C VAL A 523 -2.03 -21.68 -18.56
N GLU A 524 -3.25 -22.14 -18.76
CA GLU A 524 -4.05 -21.83 -19.95
C GLU A 524 -4.77 -20.48 -19.86
N VAL A 525 -4.95 -19.82 -21.00
CA VAL A 525 -5.80 -18.62 -21.10
C VAL A 525 -7.24 -19.01 -20.78
N GLY A 526 -7.89 -18.23 -19.92
CA GLY A 526 -9.20 -18.57 -19.34
C GLY A 526 -9.11 -19.15 -17.93
N SER A 527 -7.93 -19.56 -17.47
CA SER A 527 -7.72 -20.02 -16.09
C SER A 527 -7.87 -18.88 -15.09
N ARG A 528 -8.36 -19.20 -13.89
CA ARG A 528 -8.44 -18.25 -12.76
C ARG A 528 -7.23 -18.47 -11.87
N MET A 529 -6.34 -17.49 -11.80
CA MET A 529 -5.07 -17.60 -11.08
C MET A 529 -5.03 -16.61 -9.93
N LEU A 530 -4.57 -17.06 -8.77
CA LEU A 530 -4.28 -16.16 -7.64
C LEU A 530 -3.09 -15.27 -8.00
N VAL A 531 -3.30 -13.95 -7.96
CA VAL A 531 -2.22 -12.97 -8.19
C VAL A 531 -1.83 -12.39 -6.86
N LEU A 532 -0.65 -12.76 -6.36
CA LEU A 532 -0.11 -12.25 -5.11
C LEU A 532 0.31 -10.79 -5.25
N SER A 533 -0.66 -9.87 -5.16
CA SER A 533 -0.43 -8.43 -5.26
C SER A 533 0.43 -7.93 -4.09
N PRO A 534 1.17 -6.82 -4.23
CA PRO A 534 1.97 -6.28 -3.14
C PRO A 534 1.15 -5.98 -1.86
N PRO A 535 -0.08 -5.42 -1.94
CA PRO A 535 -0.94 -5.25 -0.77
C PRO A 535 -1.36 -6.56 -0.09
N LEU A 536 -1.76 -7.59 -0.86
CA LEU A 536 -2.10 -8.90 -0.30
C LEU A 536 -0.89 -9.56 0.33
N MET A 537 0.26 -9.52 -0.33
CA MET A 537 1.52 -10.05 0.20
C MET A 537 1.91 -9.40 1.52
N GLU A 538 1.70 -8.09 1.65
CA GLU A 538 1.98 -7.38 2.90
C GLU A 538 1.02 -7.80 4.03
N ARG A 539 -0.27 -7.99 3.73
CA ARG A 539 -1.22 -8.54 4.70
C ARG A 539 -0.92 -9.97 5.10
N LEU A 540 -0.62 -10.85 4.13
CA LEU A 540 -0.20 -12.22 4.39
C LEU A 540 1.04 -12.24 5.28
N ARG A 541 2.03 -11.38 5.03
CA ARG A 541 3.21 -11.21 5.89
C ARG A 541 2.83 -10.79 7.29
N LYS A 542 1.96 -9.79 7.45
CA LYS A 542 1.49 -9.31 8.75
C LYS A 542 0.83 -10.43 9.56
N THR A 543 0.04 -11.29 8.91
CA THR A 543 -0.72 -12.36 9.57
C THR A 543 0.13 -13.61 9.84
N PHE A 544 0.95 -14.05 8.89
CA PHE A 544 1.63 -15.35 8.94
C PHE A 544 3.13 -15.29 9.23
N ALA A 545 3.76 -14.11 9.22
CA ALA A 545 5.12 -13.99 9.76
C ALA A 545 5.04 -14.19 11.27
N ARG A 546 5.83 -15.13 11.82
CA ARG A 546 5.91 -15.23 13.28
C ARG A 546 6.72 -14.04 13.78
N ARG A 547 6.27 -13.40 14.86
CA ARG A 547 7.18 -12.62 15.72
C ARG A 547 8.28 -13.59 16.16
N GLY A 548 9.54 -13.22 15.95
CA GLY A 548 10.66 -14.15 16.09
C GLY A 548 10.82 -14.64 17.51
N ASN A 549 10.29 -15.83 17.84
CA ASN A 549 10.59 -16.48 19.12
C ASN A 549 12.10 -16.67 19.26
N THR A 550 12.68 -16.06 20.28
CA THR A 550 14.10 -16.14 20.60
C THR A 550 14.43 -17.57 21.03
N SER A 551 15.33 -18.25 20.29
CA SER A 551 15.72 -19.62 20.63
C SER A 551 16.29 -19.67 22.07
N ALA A 552 16.15 -20.80 22.76
CA ALA A 552 16.68 -20.94 24.13
C ALA A 552 18.20 -20.66 24.19
N VAL A 553 18.92 -20.99 23.11
CA VAL A 553 20.36 -20.70 22.95
C VAL A 553 20.63 -19.22 22.70
N LEU A 554 19.75 -18.51 21.97
CA LEU A 554 19.90 -17.08 21.78
C LEU A 554 19.56 -16.30 23.05
N ARG A 555 18.56 -16.73 23.83
CA ARG A 555 18.31 -16.21 25.19
C ARG A 555 19.51 -16.42 26.09
N LEU A 556 20.12 -17.61 26.06
CA LEU A 556 21.36 -17.87 26.80
C LEU A 556 22.49 -16.90 26.39
N TYR A 557 22.65 -16.62 25.09
CA TYR A 557 23.59 -15.59 24.64
C TYR A 557 23.23 -14.20 25.19
N HIS A 558 21.96 -13.84 25.18
CA HIS A 558 21.48 -12.57 25.70
C HIS A 558 21.70 -12.42 27.21
N ASP A 559 21.48 -13.48 27.97
CA ASP A 559 21.75 -13.57 29.40
C ASP A 559 23.25 -13.42 29.70
N GLU A 560 24.11 -14.10 28.95
CA GLU A 560 25.56 -14.00 29.09
C GLU A 560 26.07 -12.57 28.81
N VAL A 561 25.55 -11.91 27.76
CA VAL A 561 25.90 -10.52 27.45
C VAL A 561 25.35 -9.56 28.51
N ALA A 562 24.13 -9.77 29.00
CA ALA A 562 23.54 -8.94 30.05
C ALA A 562 24.33 -9.08 31.37
N SER A 563 24.71 -10.29 31.75
CA SER A 563 25.54 -10.57 32.92
C SER A 563 26.95 -10.01 32.79
N ALA A 564 27.56 -10.12 31.60
CA ALA A 564 28.86 -9.52 31.32
C ALA A 564 28.79 -7.99 31.38
N ARG A 565 27.70 -7.39 30.87
CA ARG A 565 27.47 -5.95 30.91
C ARG A 565 27.47 -5.41 32.33
N GLU A 566 26.96 -6.12 33.32
CA GLU A 566 27.00 -5.68 34.72
C GLU A 566 28.43 -5.58 35.26
N ARG A 567 29.30 -6.50 34.85
CA ARG A 567 30.70 -6.60 35.30
C ARG A 567 31.67 -5.66 34.58
N ILE A 568 31.31 -5.14 33.41
CA ILE A 568 32.16 -4.21 32.66
C ILE A 568 32.20 -2.83 33.35
N PRO A 569 33.40 -2.24 33.56
CA PRO A 569 33.56 -0.90 34.13
C PRO A 569 32.85 0.19 33.31
N GLY A 570 32.10 1.06 34.01
CA GLY A 570 31.39 2.21 33.43
C GLY A 570 30.00 2.37 34.02
N ARG A 571 29.52 3.61 34.15
CA ARG A 571 28.16 3.92 34.64
C ARG A 571 27.14 3.90 33.50
N SER A 572 27.56 4.29 32.31
CA SER A 572 26.72 4.27 31.10
C SER A 572 27.08 3.10 30.17
N ARG A 573 26.11 2.63 29.36
CA ARG A 573 26.35 1.60 28.33
C ARG A 573 27.45 2.03 27.34
N THR A 574 27.56 3.32 27.08
CA THR A 574 28.60 3.92 26.22
C THR A 574 29.99 3.85 26.86
N GLU A 575 30.13 4.13 28.16
CA GLU A 575 31.40 3.95 28.87
C GLU A 575 31.84 2.48 28.86
N LYS A 576 30.89 1.57 29.10
CA LYS A 576 31.12 0.13 29.02
C LYS A 576 31.54 -0.31 27.61
N ALA A 577 30.89 0.23 26.58
CA ALA A 577 31.25 -0.02 25.19
C ALA A 577 32.64 0.51 24.82
N ARG A 578 33.03 1.70 25.31
CA ARG A 578 34.40 2.23 25.14
C ARG A 578 35.43 1.35 25.83
N HIS A 579 35.12 0.86 27.03
CA HIS A 579 36.00 -0.06 27.75
C HIS A 579 36.22 -1.35 26.96
N VAL A 580 35.15 -1.97 26.45
CA VAL A 580 35.23 -3.17 25.60
C VAL A 580 35.95 -2.89 24.28
N LEU A 581 35.67 -1.77 23.61
CA LEU A 581 36.36 -1.40 22.37
C LEU A 581 37.86 -1.22 22.60
N ASN A 582 38.26 -0.57 23.70
CA ASN A 582 39.69 -0.44 24.05
C ASN A 582 40.35 -1.80 24.29
N MET A 583 39.65 -2.77 24.87
CA MET A 583 40.16 -4.15 24.99
C MET A 583 40.31 -4.82 23.62
N LEU A 584 39.33 -4.64 22.72
CA LEU A 584 39.35 -5.20 21.37
C LEU A 584 40.46 -4.58 20.51
N LEU A 585 40.67 -3.26 20.58
CA LEU A 585 41.75 -2.56 19.89
C LEU A 585 43.14 -3.01 20.35
N ARG A 586 43.31 -3.27 21.66
CA ARG A 586 44.56 -3.79 22.23
C ARG A 586 44.82 -5.24 21.83
N ALA A 587 43.77 -6.05 21.69
CA ALA A 587 43.88 -7.46 21.35
C ALA A 587 44.02 -7.70 19.83
N ASP A 588 43.34 -6.90 19.00
CA ASP A 588 43.26 -7.11 17.55
C ASP A 588 42.96 -5.78 16.80
N GLY A 589 43.87 -4.82 16.90
CA GLY A 589 43.73 -3.48 16.31
C GLY A 589 43.72 -3.42 14.77
N ALA A 590 43.98 -4.54 14.08
CA ALA A 590 43.83 -4.62 12.62
C ALA A 590 42.36 -4.83 12.19
N ARG A 591 41.51 -5.35 13.09
CA ARG A 591 40.12 -5.73 12.78
C ARG A 591 39.08 -4.83 13.40
N PHE A 592 39.44 -4.10 14.45
CA PHE A 592 38.60 -3.12 15.12
C PHE A 592 39.21 -1.74 14.96
N THR A 593 38.35 -0.75 14.82
CA THR A 593 38.75 0.67 14.71
C THR A 593 37.95 1.50 15.71
N ASP A 594 38.35 2.74 15.96
CA ASP A 594 37.58 3.65 16.81
C ASP A 594 36.14 3.86 16.32
N SER A 595 35.87 3.63 15.02
CA SER A 595 34.53 3.70 14.42
C SER A 595 33.59 2.55 14.84
N ASP A 596 34.11 1.48 15.44
CA ASP A 596 33.32 0.33 15.88
C ASP A 596 32.59 0.54 17.21
N LEU A 597 32.69 1.74 17.82
CA LEU A 597 32.07 2.03 19.11
C LEU A 597 30.55 1.80 19.11
N ASP A 598 29.86 2.19 18.04
CA ASP A 598 28.42 1.97 17.92
C ASP A 598 28.06 0.51 17.73
N ASN A 599 28.90 -0.24 17.04
CA ASN A 599 28.75 -1.68 16.90
C ASN A 599 28.89 -2.38 18.27
N VAL A 600 29.92 -2.06 19.04
CA VAL A 600 30.15 -2.62 20.38
C VAL A 600 29.02 -2.21 21.33
N ARG A 601 28.56 -0.96 21.27
CA ARG A 601 27.42 -0.47 22.06
C ARG A 601 26.15 -1.24 21.75
N ARG A 602 25.86 -1.49 20.47
CA ARG A 602 24.74 -2.34 20.02
C ARG A 602 24.90 -3.77 20.49
N TRP A 603 26.11 -4.34 20.45
CA TRP A 603 26.35 -5.70 20.93
C TRP A 603 26.12 -5.86 22.43
N LEU A 604 26.33 -4.80 23.20
CA LEU A 604 26.02 -4.76 24.64
C LEU A 604 24.57 -4.37 24.95
N ALA A 605 23.79 -3.93 23.96
CA ALA A 605 22.42 -3.43 24.15
C ALA A 605 21.35 -4.55 24.17
N VAL A 606 21.80 -5.80 24.27
CA VAL A 606 20.95 -6.96 24.32
C VAL A 606 19.99 -6.93 25.53
N ASP A 607 18.75 -7.33 25.29
CA ASP A 607 17.70 -7.49 26.30
C ASP A 607 17.23 -8.95 26.33
N PRO A 608 17.54 -9.71 27.40
CA PRO A 608 17.13 -11.11 27.50
C PRO A 608 15.62 -11.32 27.67
N THR A 609 14.85 -10.26 27.94
CA THR A 609 13.39 -10.30 28.03
C THR A 609 12.67 -9.94 26.73
N ALA A 610 13.40 -9.38 25.75
CA ALA A 610 12.86 -9.03 24.45
C ALA A 610 12.73 -10.29 23.57
N ASP A 611 11.55 -10.48 22.98
CA ASP A 611 11.27 -11.60 22.06
C ASP A 611 11.29 -11.12 20.60
N ASP A 612 12.39 -10.47 20.22
CA ASP A 612 12.58 -9.89 18.87
C ASP A 612 13.40 -10.80 17.94
N GLY A 613 14.00 -11.87 18.47
CA GLY A 613 14.85 -12.79 17.71
C GLY A 613 16.12 -12.15 17.15
N VAL A 614 16.46 -10.93 17.54
CA VAL A 614 17.60 -10.17 17.01
C VAL A 614 18.86 -10.57 17.76
N PRO A 615 19.88 -11.11 17.08
CA PRO A 615 21.04 -11.62 17.79
C PRO A 615 21.89 -10.56 18.43
N ASN A 616 21.87 -9.31 17.95
CA ASN A 616 22.67 -8.20 18.48
C ASN A 616 24.13 -8.59 18.77
N ALA A 617 24.75 -9.33 17.85
CA ALA A 617 26.14 -9.79 17.93
C ALA A 617 26.97 -9.30 16.71
N PRO A 618 28.31 -9.41 16.73
CA PRO A 618 29.13 -9.22 15.53
C PRO A 618 28.72 -10.13 14.37
N ARG A 619 28.78 -9.62 13.13
CA ARG A 619 28.31 -10.34 11.93
C ARG A 619 29.22 -11.49 11.51
N ASP A 620 30.50 -11.40 11.85
CA ASP A 620 31.55 -12.37 11.50
C ASP A 620 31.96 -13.21 12.72
N LEU A 621 32.28 -14.48 12.50
CA LEU A 621 32.67 -15.43 13.56
C LEU A 621 33.94 -14.97 14.27
N THR A 622 34.91 -14.43 13.53
CA THR A 622 36.19 -14.00 14.08
C THR A 622 36.02 -12.78 14.97
N ARG A 623 35.23 -11.79 14.51
CA ARG A 623 34.86 -10.62 15.31
C ARG A 623 34.01 -10.98 16.53
N TYR A 624 33.09 -11.94 16.38
CA TYR A 624 32.29 -12.45 17.49
C TYR A 624 33.14 -13.14 18.55
N ARG A 625 34.08 -14.01 18.16
CA ARG A 625 35.00 -14.66 19.11
C ARG A 625 35.83 -13.64 19.88
N ALA A 626 36.32 -12.60 19.20
CA ALA A 626 37.06 -11.51 19.86
C ALA A 626 36.18 -10.75 20.86
N PHE A 627 34.95 -10.39 20.47
CA PHE A 627 33.98 -9.74 21.36
C PHE A 627 33.60 -10.61 22.56
N ALA A 628 33.20 -11.86 22.33
CA ALA A 628 32.78 -12.80 23.37
C ALA A 628 33.90 -13.04 24.40
N LYS A 629 35.15 -13.18 23.93
CA LYS A 629 36.33 -13.24 24.81
C LYS A 629 36.54 -11.95 25.60
N ALA A 630 36.40 -10.79 24.96
CA ALA A 630 36.62 -9.50 25.59
C ALA A 630 35.61 -9.20 26.72
N ILE A 631 34.36 -9.68 26.58
CA ILE A 631 33.33 -9.53 27.62
C ILE A 631 33.31 -10.70 28.63
N GLY A 632 34.17 -11.70 28.45
CA GLY A 632 34.36 -12.80 29.40
C GLY A 632 33.36 -13.96 29.28
N ILE A 633 32.77 -14.20 28.11
CA ILE A 633 31.99 -15.43 27.86
C ILE A 633 32.93 -16.64 27.91
N GLN A 634 32.48 -17.71 28.57
CA GLN A 634 33.28 -18.92 28.77
C GLN A 634 33.69 -19.54 27.42
N PRO A 635 34.99 -19.88 27.19
CA PRO A 635 35.47 -20.36 25.90
C PRO A 635 34.70 -21.56 25.32
N ALA A 636 34.22 -22.46 26.19
CA ALA A 636 33.43 -23.62 25.81
C ALA A 636 32.05 -23.27 25.22
N LEU A 637 31.48 -22.11 25.57
CA LEU A 637 30.17 -21.64 25.10
C LEU A 637 30.27 -20.80 23.82
N ILE A 638 31.40 -20.15 23.56
CA ILE A 638 31.54 -19.18 22.46
C ILE A 638 31.09 -19.78 21.13
N ASP A 639 31.64 -20.93 20.74
CA ASP A 639 31.36 -21.54 19.44
C ASP A 639 29.95 -22.16 19.36
N THR A 640 29.40 -22.62 20.49
CA THR A 640 28.03 -23.16 20.59
C THR A 640 26.99 -22.04 20.46
N LEU A 641 27.17 -20.93 21.19
CA LEU A 641 26.30 -19.75 21.10
C LEU A 641 26.35 -19.13 19.70
N TRP A 642 27.51 -19.15 19.03
CA TRP A 642 27.61 -18.76 17.63
C TRP A 642 26.80 -19.68 16.74
N ARG A 643 27.11 -20.98 16.75
CA ARG A 643 26.56 -21.94 15.80
C ARG A 643 25.06 -22.12 15.97
N ASP A 644 24.61 -22.26 17.22
CA ASP A 644 23.28 -22.75 17.56
C ASP A 644 22.32 -21.62 17.99
N GLY A 645 22.85 -20.43 18.29
CA GLY A 645 22.08 -19.24 18.66
C GLY A 645 22.16 -18.15 17.59
N ILE A 646 23.31 -17.51 17.46
CA ILE A 646 23.50 -16.30 16.64
C ILE A 646 23.41 -16.60 15.12
N HIS A 647 24.12 -17.62 14.66
CA HIS A 647 24.16 -18.01 13.25
C HIS A 647 22.83 -18.64 12.81
N ILE A 648 22.23 -19.51 13.65
CA ILE A 648 20.89 -20.05 13.39
C ILE A 648 19.86 -18.93 13.37
N SER A 649 19.83 -17.98 14.31
CA SER A 649 18.83 -16.91 14.32
C SER A 649 18.96 -15.96 13.12
N ARG A 650 20.19 -15.71 12.64
CA ARG A 650 20.41 -14.99 11.37
C ARG A 650 19.92 -15.78 10.15
N ARG A 651 20.14 -17.10 10.14
CA ARG A 651 19.56 -18.02 9.14
C ARG A 651 18.06 -18.23 9.34
N PHE A 652 17.52 -17.99 10.54
CA PHE A 652 16.11 -18.20 10.87
C PHE A 652 15.25 -17.11 10.22
N ASN A 653 15.80 -15.92 9.96
CA ASN A 653 15.16 -14.93 9.08
C ASN A 653 15.07 -15.37 7.61
N ILE A 654 15.93 -16.30 7.18
CA ILE A 654 15.87 -16.95 5.85
C ILE A 654 14.91 -18.17 5.91
N SER A 655 14.93 -18.96 6.99
CA SER A 655 13.99 -20.08 7.19
C SER A 655 12.57 -19.62 7.54
N GLU A 656 12.37 -18.42 8.10
CA GLU A 656 11.08 -17.78 8.26
C GLU A 656 10.53 -17.35 6.91
N GLY A 657 11.35 -17.09 5.88
CA GLY A 657 10.87 -16.97 4.49
C GLY A 657 10.23 -18.27 3.99
N LEU A 658 10.87 -19.43 4.26
CA LEU A 658 10.34 -20.77 3.96
C LEU A 658 9.18 -21.19 4.88
N GLY A 659 9.21 -20.80 6.15
CA GLY A 659 8.18 -21.07 7.16
C GLY A 659 6.93 -20.21 6.95
N PHE A 660 7.11 -18.93 6.65
CA PHE A 660 6.08 -18.01 6.14
C PHE A 660 5.46 -18.60 4.87
N HIS A 661 6.29 -18.99 3.89
CA HIS A 661 5.82 -19.62 2.66
C HIS A 661 4.97 -20.86 2.94
N ARG A 662 5.44 -21.79 3.77
CA ARG A 662 4.65 -22.98 4.14
C ARG A 662 3.35 -22.63 4.87
N ARG A 663 3.33 -21.64 5.77
CA ARG A 663 2.14 -21.26 6.55
C ARG A 663 1.08 -20.57 5.69
N TYR A 664 1.47 -19.58 4.89
CA TYR A 664 0.48 -18.93 4.03
C TYR A 664 0.04 -19.89 2.91
N VAL A 665 0.93 -20.72 2.36
CA VAL A 665 0.51 -21.73 1.36
C VAL A 665 -0.41 -22.77 1.98
N HIS A 666 -0.17 -23.21 3.22
CA HIS A 666 -1.12 -24.06 3.93
C HIS A 666 -2.49 -23.38 4.09
N PHE A 667 -2.51 -22.11 4.50
CA PHE A 667 -3.75 -21.33 4.56
C PHE A 667 -4.46 -21.24 3.20
N LEU A 668 -3.70 -21.08 2.11
CA LEU A 668 -4.26 -21.03 0.76
C LEU A 668 -4.84 -22.38 0.32
N MET A 669 -4.20 -23.49 0.67
CA MET A 669 -4.63 -24.83 0.25
C MET A 669 -5.72 -25.42 1.16
N ASP A 670 -5.76 -25.02 2.44
CA ASP A 670 -6.69 -25.52 3.46
C ASP A 670 -7.08 -24.37 4.44
N PRO A 671 -7.98 -23.48 3.99
CA PRO A 671 -8.40 -22.32 4.78
C PRO A 671 -9.23 -22.75 6.00
N ASP A 672 -10.08 -23.76 5.88
CA ASP A 672 -11.02 -24.20 6.92
C ASP A 672 -10.27 -24.76 8.14
N THR A 673 -9.26 -25.61 7.91
CA THR A 673 -8.42 -26.12 9.01
C THR A 673 -7.63 -25.01 9.69
N THR A 674 -7.26 -23.96 8.94
CA THR A 674 -6.53 -22.82 9.47
C THR A 674 -7.45 -21.93 10.32
N LEU A 675 -8.67 -21.67 9.85
CA LEU A 675 -9.71 -20.91 10.56
C LEU A 675 -10.16 -21.63 11.84
N ALA A 676 -10.37 -22.95 11.79
CA ALA A 676 -10.77 -23.75 12.95
C ALA A 676 -9.72 -23.78 14.07
N LYS A 677 -8.45 -23.51 13.75
CA LYS A 677 -7.32 -23.48 14.72
C LYS A 677 -6.99 -22.06 15.20
N ALA A 678 -7.68 -21.04 14.71
CA ALA A 678 -7.33 -19.64 14.92
C ALA A 678 -8.02 -19.03 16.13
N ALA A 679 -7.65 -19.45 17.34
CA ALA A 679 -8.27 -18.94 18.57
C ALA A 679 -8.15 -17.41 18.70
N GLY A 680 -9.27 -16.69 18.50
CA GLY A 680 -9.37 -15.24 18.64
C GLY A 680 -8.89 -14.41 17.43
N GLN A 681 -8.65 -15.05 16.28
CA GLN A 681 -8.28 -14.39 15.01
C GLN A 681 -9.19 -14.79 13.84
N GLU A 682 -10.32 -15.43 14.13
CA GLU A 682 -11.21 -16.03 13.13
C GLU A 682 -11.73 -14.97 12.12
N GLU A 683 -12.17 -13.81 12.60
CA GLU A 683 -12.66 -12.72 11.76
C GLU A 683 -11.56 -12.08 10.89
N GLU A 684 -10.35 -11.93 11.45
CA GLU A 684 -9.20 -11.37 10.72
C GLU A 684 -8.74 -12.31 9.60
N LEU A 685 -8.70 -13.61 9.86
CA LEU A 685 -8.38 -14.63 8.86
C LEU A 685 -9.49 -14.80 7.83
N ALA A 686 -10.76 -14.68 8.22
CA ALA A 686 -11.88 -14.71 7.29
C ALA A 686 -11.91 -13.47 6.38
N ALA A 687 -11.51 -12.29 6.89
CA ALA A 687 -11.29 -11.10 6.08
C ALA A 687 -10.12 -11.29 5.11
N LEU A 688 -9.00 -11.84 5.59
CA LEU A 688 -7.83 -12.15 4.75
C LEU A 688 -8.14 -13.19 3.67
N TRP A 689 -9.01 -14.16 3.96
CA TRP A 689 -9.44 -15.14 2.97
C TRP A 689 -10.28 -14.51 1.85
N ARG A 690 -11.20 -13.61 2.20
CA ARG A 690 -11.94 -12.82 1.20
C ARG A 690 -11.00 -12.00 0.32
N ASP A 691 -9.98 -11.41 0.93
CA ASP A 691 -8.94 -10.67 0.22
C ASP A 691 -8.13 -11.55 -0.76
N VAL A 692 -7.86 -12.80 -0.39
CA VAL A 692 -7.21 -13.78 -1.29
C VAL A 692 -8.09 -14.05 -2.50
N LEU A 693 -9.37 -14.35 -2.27
CA LEU A 693 -10.32 -14.63 -3.35
C LEU A 693 -10.52 -13.43 -4.27
N ASP A 694 -10.44 -12.23 -3.70
CA ASP A 694 -10.52 -10.96 -4.40
C ASP A 694 -9.34 -10.66 -5.34
N ASP A 695 -8.18 -11.24 -5.04
CA ASP A 695 -6.95 -11.12 -5.84
C ASP A 695 -6.82 -12.24 -6.90
N VAL A 696 -7.82 -13.10 -7.03
CA VAL A 696 -7.90 -14.05 -8.14
C VAL A 696 -8.26 -13.31 -9.42
N SER A 697 -7.41 -13.47 -10.43
CA SER A 697 -7.56 -12.81 -11.73
C SER A 697 -7.67 -13.83 -12.88
N LEU A 698 -8.39 -13.46 -13.94
CA LEU A 698 -8.48 -14.28 -15.15
C LEU A 698 -7.21 -14.12 -15.96
N VAL A 699 -6.60 -15.23 -16.38
CA VAL A 699 -5.50 -15.22 -17.34
C VAL A 699 -6.08 -14.92 -18.72
N VAL A 700 -5.68 -13.79 -19.31
CA VAL A 700 -6.19 -13.30 -20.61
C VAL A 700 -5.15 -13.40 -21.72
N GLY A 701 -3.91 -13.72 -21.38
CA GLY A 701 -2.86 -13.98 -22.35
C GLY A 701 -1.68 -14.70 -21.70
N SER A 702 -1.01 -15.55 -22.46
CA SER A 702 0.19 -16.26 -22.05
C SER A 702 1.21 -16.19 -23.18
N ARG A 703 2.47 -15.87 -22.87
CA ARG A 703 3.56 -15.91 -23.83
C ARG A 703 4.86 -16.35 -23.17
N ILE A 704 5.65 -17.15 -23.89
CA ILE A 704 7.00 -17.53 -23.48
C ILE A 704 7.97 -16.53 -24.13
N ILE A 705 8.81 -15.91 -23.31
CA ILE A 705 9.85 -14.98 -23.72
C ILE A 705 11.18 -15.73 -23.64
N GLU A 706 11.72 -16.06 -24.81
CA GLU A 706 13.06 -16.63 -24.92
C GLU A 706 14.14 -15.56 -24.66
N PRO A 707 15.25 -15.89 -23.97
CA PRO A 707 16.35 -14.96 -23.77
C PRO A 707 16.94 -14.54 -25.12
N LYS A 708 17.12 -13.24 -25.33
CA LYS A 708 17.84 -12.73 -26.51
C LYS A 708 19.28 -13.24 -26.46
N LYS A 709 19.61 -14.24 -27.30
CA LYS A 709 21.01 -14.61 -27.56
C LYS A 709 21.72 -13.37 -28.09
N GLY A 710 22.64 -12.82 -27.30
CA GLY A 710 23.56 -11.79 -27.76
C GLY A 710 24.35 -12.37 -28.94
N GLY A 711 24.14 -11.80 -30.13
CA GLY A 711 24.95 -12.10 -31.29
C GLY A 711 26.38 -11.64 -31.02
N ILE A 712 27.28 -12.58 -30.78
CA ILE A 712 28.71 -12.36 -30.96
C ILE A 712 28.89 -12.20 -32.48
N LYS A 713 29.13 -10.97 -32.93
CA LYS A 713 29.72 -10.75 -34.25
C LYS A 713 31.19 -11.16 -34.15
N SER A 714 31.54 -12.25 -34.81
CA SER A 714 32.91 -12.61 -35.19
C SER A 714 33.49 -11.56 -36.14
#